data_AF-A0AAD5BVF5-F1
#
_entry.id   AF-A0AAD5BVF5-F1
#
_cell.length_a   1.000
_cell.length_b   1.000
_cell.length_c   1.000
_cell.angle_alpha   90.00
_cell.angle_beta   90.00
_cell.angle_gamma   90.00
#
_symmetry.space_group_name_H-M   'P 1'
#
loop_
_entity.id
_entity.type
_entity.pdbx_description
1 polymer ?
#
loop_
_entity_poly.entity_id
_entity_poly.type
_entity_poly.pdbx_seq_one_letter_code
_entity_poly.pdbx_strand_id
1 'polypeptide(L)'
;MLASFCMQPSATRGWPVHPVAEDIGRFVDYFMDSPNYPPLSPQYNTPLSYGVLILYRPTHTVSPSKFPPPITATNLCQMTLMTPPPIDAEDDEMLVPHSDFAPPEGPQPMEATPAEAPNVVDAPTVVDDPPSARFTWTIENFSRLNSKKLYSDVFFVGGYKWRVLIFPKGNNVDHLSMYLDVADSSTLPYGWSRYAQFSLAVVNQIHNKFTVRKDTQHQFNSRESDWGFTSFMPLSELYDPSKGYLMNDTCIVEADVAVRKVVDYWSHDSKKETGFVGLKNQGATCYMNSLLQTLYHTPYFRKAVYHMPTTENDMPSGSIPLALQSLFYKLQYSDTSVATKELTKSFGWDTYDSFMQHDVQELNRVLCEKLEDKMKGTVVEGTIQQLFEGHHMNYIECINVDYKSTRKESFYDLQLDVKGCRDVYASFDKYVEVERLEGDNKYHAEQHGLQDAKKGVLFIDFPPVLQLQLKRFEYDFMRDTMVKINDRYEFPLQLDLDREDGKYLSPQADRSVRNLYTLHSVLVHSGGVHGGHYYAYIRPTLSDQWFKFDDERVTKEDMKRALDEQYGGEEELPQANPGFNNSPFKFTKYSNAYMLVYIRESDKEKIICNVDEKDIAEHLRIRLKKEQEEKEQKRKEKAEAHLYTIIKVARDEDLHKQIGKDIYFDLVDHDKVRSFRIQKQTPFALFKNR
;
A
#
# COMPACT_ATOMS: atom_id res chain seq x y z
N MET A 1 -23.81 -56.92 2.09
CA MET A 1 -23.93 -56.96 3.57
C MET A 1 -23.96 -55.50 4.01
N LEU A 2 -25.19 -54.96 4.14
CA LEU A 2 -25.82 -54.55 5.39
C LEU A 2 -25.24 -53.22 5.90
N ALA A 3 -25.97 -52.15 6.20
CA ALA A 3 -27.29 -51.61 5.89
C ALA A 3 -27.36 -50.29 6.69
N SER A 4 -27.92 -49.25 6.10
CA SER A 4 -28.26 -47.97 6.74
C SER A 4 -29.13 -48.15 7.99
N PHE A 5 -28.99 -47.26 8.97
CA PHE A 5 -30.09 -46.90 9.87
C PHE A 5 -30.17 -45.40 10.10
N CYS A 6 -31.36 -44.89 9.80
CA CYS A 6 -31.86 -43.54 10.01
C CYS A 6 -32.48 -43.47 11.42
N MET A 7 -32.27 -42.39 12.18
CA MET A 7 -33.16 -42.03 13.28
C MET A 7 -33.19 -40.50 13.49
N GLN A 8 -34.42 -39.98 13.49
CA GLN A 8 -34.82 -38.65 13.97
C GLN A 8 -35.28 -38.74 15.45
N PRO A 9 -35.55 -37.60 16.13
CA PRO A 9 -35.21 -37.37 17.55
C PRO A 9 -36.39 -37.45 18.53
N SER A 10 -36.11 -37.59 19.84
CA SER A 10 -36.89 -36.94 20.92
C SER A 10 -36.28 -37.11 22.34
N ALA A 11 -36.53 -36.08 23.17
CA ALA A 11 -36.68 -36.06 24.64
C ALA A 11 -35.41 -36.25 25.53
N THR A 12 -34.82 -35.23 26.19
CA THR A 12 -35.24 -34.28 27.27
C THR A 12 -34.49 -34.57 28.58
N ARG A 13 -33.79 -33.56 29.10
CA ARG A 13 -33.44 -33.21 30.50
C ARG A 13 -32.28 -32.20 30.37
N GLY A 14 -32.31 -30.94 30.79
CA GLY A 14 -33.17 -30.22 31.73
C GLY A 14 -32.23 -29.26 32.47
N TRP A 15 -32.18 -28.00 32.05
CA TRP A 15 -31.51 -26.91 32.78
C TRP A 15 -32.53 -25.77 32.97
N PRO A 16 -32.67 -25.21 34.18
CA PRO A 16 -33.76 -24.30 34.50
C PRO A 16 -33.51 -22.88 33.97
N VAL A 17 -34.63 -22.20 33.74
CA VAL A 17 -34.81 -20.90 33.07
C VAL A 17 -35.35 -19.90 34.12
N HIS A 18 -34.64 -18.78 34.29
CA HIS A 18 -35.10 -17.40 34.64
C HIS A 18 -35.55 -17.05 36.07
N PRO A 19 -35.62 -15.75 36.48
CA PRO A 19 -35.58 -14.52 35.66
C PRO A 19 -34.69 -13.34 36.15
N VAL A 20 -34.47 -12.41 35.20
CA VAL A 20 -34.10 -11.00 35.40
C VAL A 20 -35.40 -10.18 35.46
N ALA A 21 -35.55 -9.31 36.47
CA ALA A 21 -35.87 -7.87 36.32
C ALA A 21 -36.37 -7.22 37.63
N GLU A 22 -36.10 -5.92 37.74
CA GLU A 22 -36.58 -4.91 38.70
C GLU A 22 -35.89 -4.86 40.08
N ASP A 23 -34.99 -3.89 40.29
CA ASP A 23 -35.43 -2.60 40.85
C ASP A 23 -34.36 -1.49 40.76
N ILE A 24 -34.86 -0.27 40.54
CA ILE A 24 -34.11 0.98 40.36
C ILE A 24 -33.97 1.70 41.72
N GLY A 25 -32.75 2.17 42.01
CA GLY A 25 -32.52 3.45 42.66
C GLY A 25 -31.99 3.41 44.11
N ARG A 26 -30.78 3.93 44.33
CA ARG A 26 -30.54 5.23 44.98
C ARG A 26 -29.06 5.44 45.41
N PHE A 27 -28.59 6.67 45.11
CA PHE A 27 -27.57 7.49 45.80
C PHE A 27 -26.09 7.05 45.70
N VAL A 28 -25.16 7.81 45.11
CA VAL A 28 -24.67 9.20 45.38
C VAL A 28 -23.95 9.30 46.73
N ASP A 29 -22.60 9.31 46.68
CA ASP A 29 -21.66 10.25 47.34
C ASP A 29 -20.30 9.60 47.71
N TYR A 30 -19.27 10.46 47.73
CA TYR A 30 -17.88 10.31 48.26
C TYR A 30 -16.86 9.58 47.36
N PHE A 31 -15.73 10.16 46.92
CA PHE A 31 -14.88 11.22 47.49
C PHE A 31 -14.25 12.13 46.41
N MET A 32 -14.33 13.44 46.65
CA MET A 32 -13.40 14.49 46.21
C MET A 32 -12.61 14.94 47.44
N ASP A 33 -11.30 15.16 47.29
CA ASP A 33 -10.48 16.16 48.01
C ASP A 33 -9.02 16.02 47.50
N SER A 34 -8.23 17.03 47.12
CA SER A 34 -8.30 18.50 46.97
C SER A 34 -6.86 18.94 46.46
N PRO A 35 -6.46 20.22 46.26
CA PRO A 35 -6.82 21.17 45.19
C PRO A 35 -5.62 21.93 44.55
N ASN A 36 -5.82 22.68 43.44
CA ASN A 36 -5.43 24.11 43.26
C ASN A 36 -5.60 24.71 41.82
N TYR A 37 -6.47 25.74 41.73
CA TYR A 37 -6.49 26.94 40.85
C TYR A 37 -6.99 26.88 39.36
N PRO A 38 -7.53 27.99 38.77
CA PRO A 38 -8.96 28.21 38.47
C PRO A 38 -9.32 28.22 36.95
N PRO A 39 -10.62 28.29 36.56
CA PRO A 39 -11.05 28.01 35.19
C PRO A 39 -11.13 29.26 34.30
N LEU A 40 -10.74 29.11 33.02
CA LEU A 40 -11.01 30.05 31.94
C LEU A 40 -11.91 29.38 30.88
N SER A 41 -12.90 30.16 30.45
CA SER A 41 -14.01 29.89 29.53
C SER A 41 -13.67 29.17 28.20
N PRO A 42 -14.53 28.24 27.70
CA PRO A 42 -14.47 27.78 26.33
C PRO A 42 -15.36 28.64 25.41
N GLN A 43 -14.72 29.33 24.46
CA GLN A 43 -15.41 29.96 23.33
C GLN A 43 -15.72 28.91 22.26
N TYR A 44 -16.98 28.86 21.86
CA TYR A 44 -17.49 28.15 20.70
C TYR A 44 -16.94 28.76 19.39
N ASN A 45 -16.58 27.91 18.43
CA ASN A 45 -16.67 28.25 17.01
C ASN A 45 -16.79 26.97 16.16
N THR A 46 -18.04 26.63 15.84
CA THR A 46 -18.43 25.73 14.76
C THR A 46 -18.55 26.55 13.45
N PRO A 47 -18.16 25.98 12.29
CA PRO A 47 -18.25 26.69 11.02
C PRO A 47 -19.68 26.70 10.44
N LEU A 48 -20.01 27.88 9.91
CA LEU A 48 -21.20 28.31 9.17
C LEU A 48 -21.83 27.26 8.23
N SER A 49 -23.04 26.83 8.57
CA SER A 49 -24.03 26.28 7.64
C SER A 49 -24.88 27.41 7.04
N TYR A 50 -25.06 27.36 5.73
CA TYR A 50 -25.88 28.27 4.92
C TYR A 50 -27.29 28.46 5.50
N GLY A 51 -27.65 29.71 5.83
CA GLY A 51 -28.99 30.09 6.25
C GLY A 51 -29.90 30.39 5.07
N VAL A 52 -31.04 29.70 5.00
CA VAL A 52 -32.23 30.15 4.25
C VAL A 52 -33.09 30.98 5.20
N LEU A 53 -33.36 32.22 4.79
CA LEU A 53 -34.16 33.20 5.52
C LEU A 53 -35.65 32.89 5.30
N ILE A 54 -36.38 32.45 6.34
CA ILE A 54 -37.84 32.37 6.33
C ILE A 54 -38.41 33.31 7.40
N LEU A 55 -39.10 34.35 6.94
CA LEU A 55 -39.83 35.32 7.77
C LEU A 55 -41.17 34.70 8.21
N TYR A 56 -41.38 34.49 9.51
CA TYR A 56 -42.70 34.17 10.09
C TYR A 56 -43.34 35.42 10.70
N ARG A 57 -44.58 35.71 10.30
CA ARG A 57 -45.52 36.58 11.05
C ARG A 57 -46.33 35.72 12.03
N PRO A 58 -46.60 36.17 13.27
CA PRO A 58 -47.37 35.41 14.24
C PRO A 58 -48.84 35.85 14.25
N THR A 59 -49.79 34.93 14.40
CA THR A 59 -51.05 35.21 15.11
C THR A 59 -51.85 33.94 15.46
N HIS A 60 -52.24 33.90 16.75
CA HIS A 60 -53.45 33.32 17.37
C HIS A 60 -53.53 31.85 17.80
N THR A 61 -53.28 31.70 19.11
CA THR A 61 -53.95 30.89 20.14
C THR A 61 -55.40 30.44 19.86
N VAL A 62 -55.74 29.17 20.16
CA VAL A 62 -56.81 28.72 21.09
C VAL A 62 -56.64 27.21 21.38
N SER A 63 -56.83 26.82 22.65
CA SER A 63 -56.79 25.47 23.23
C SER A 63 -58.22 25.00 23.65
N PRO A 64 -58.42 23.90 24.41
CA PRO A 64 -58.64 22.52 23.94
C PRO A 64 -59.98 21.91 24.41
N SER A 65 -60.47 20.80 23.83
CA SER A 65 -61.40 19.91 24.56
C SER A 65 -61.67 18.53 23.93
N LYS A 66 -61.52 17.50 24.78
CA LYS A 66 -62.35 16.28 24.94
C LYS A 66 -62.22 15.10 23.95
N PHE A 67 -61.65 14.01 24.46
CA PHE A 67 -61.93 12.61 24.05
C PHE A 67 -63.30 12.13 24.60
N PRO A 68 -63.93 11.10 23.97
CA PRO A 68 -64.06 9.78 24.62
C PRO A 68 -63.94 8.60 23.57
N PRO A 69 -64.21 7.30 23.87
CA PRO A 69 -63.16 6.28 24.00
C PRO A 69 -63.44 5.03 23.09
N PRO A 70 -63.00 3.77 23.38
CA PRO A 70 -62.34 2.90 22.39
C PRO A 70 -63.26 1.82 21.78
N ILE A 71 -62.93 1.31 20.59
CA ILE A 71 -63.51 0.07 20.03
C ILE A 71 -62.40 -0.87 19.55
N THR A 72 -62.50 -2.10 20.01
CA THR A 72 -61.62 -3.27 19.83
C THR A 72 -61.82 -4.02 18.52
N ALA A 73 -60.70 -4.59 18.03
CA ALA A 73 -60.52 -5.80 17.20
C ALA A 73 -61.13 -5.76 15.77
N THR A 74 -60.56 -6.28 14.68
CA THR A 74 -59.54 -7.31 14.42
C THR A 74 -59.21 -7.20 12.93
N ASN A 75 -57.94 -7.25 12.51
CA ASN A 75 -57.47 -8.03 11.35
C ASN A 75 -56.01 -7.71 11.02
N LEU A 76 -55.19 -8.76 11.03
CA LEU A 76 -53.86 -8.82 10.45
C LEU A 76 -53.95 -8.65 8.93
N CYS A 77 -53.07 -7.82 8.35
CA CYS A 77 -52.46 -8.10 7.06
C CYS A 77 -51.10 -7.40 6.95
N GLN A 78 -50.17 -8.11 6.31
CA GLN A 78 -48.73 -7.87 6.22
C GLN A 78 -48.34 -6.46 5.73
N MET A 79 -47.39 -5.81 6.42
CA MET A 79 -46.55 -4.76 5.82
C MET A 79 -45.18 -5.34 5.47
N THR A 80 -44.99 -5.54 4.17
CA THR A 80 -43.70 -5.73 3.52
C THR A 80 -42.92 -4.42 3.63
N LEU A 81 -41.90 -4.36 4.47
CA LEU A 81 -40.88 -3.31 4.42
C LEU A 81 -39.93 -3.65 3.27
N MET A 82 -40.13 -3.01 2.11
CA MET A 82 -39.12 -2.96 1.06
C MET A 82 -38.00 -2.03 1.54
N THR A 83 -36.90 -2.62 2.01
CA THR A 83 -35.60 -1.96 2.10
C THR A 83 -35.09 -1.65 0.69
N PRO A 84 -34.64 -0.43 0.38
CA PRO A 84 -33.97 -0.17 -0.90
C PRO A 84 -32.65 -0.95 -0.96
N PRO A 85 -32.23 -1.45 -2.13
CA PRO A 85 -30.96 -2.13 -2.29
C PRO A 85 -29.79 -1.16 -2.03
N PRO A 86 -28.65 -1.65 -1.52
CA PRO A 86 -27.46 -0.83 -1.34
C PRO A 86 -27.00 -0.32 -2.71
N ILE A 87 -26.69 0.98 -2.77
CA ILE A 87 -26.10 1.61 -3.94
C ILE A 87 -24.67 1.08 -4.05
N ASP A 88 -24.42 0.26 -5.08
CA ASP A 88 -23.09 -0.14 -5.51
C ASP A 88 -22.28 1.13 -5.84
N ALA A 89 -21.23 1.38 -5.05
CA ALA A 89 -20.23 2.40 -5.33
C ALA A 89 -19.34 1.91 -6.49
N GLU A 90 -19.79 2.11 -7.73
CA GLU A 90 -18.98 1.91 -8.93
C GLU A 90 -18.03 3.09 -9.18
N ASP A 91 -16.73 2.81 -9.12
CA ASP A 91 -15.62 3.47 -9.83
C ASP A 91 -15.73 5.00 -10.03
N ASP A 92 -15.54 5.80 -8.97
CA ASP A 92 -15.22 7.23 -9.13
C ASP A 92 -13.73 7.43 -9.50
N GLU A 93 -13.38 7.08 -10.74
CA GLU A 93 -12.17 7.61 -11.38
C GLU A 93 -12.41 9.08 -11.74
N MET A 94 -11.86 10.01 -10.96
CA MET A 94 -11.81 11.43 -11.30
C MET A 94 -10.83 11.66 -12.45
N LEU A 95 -11.36 11.90 -13.66
CA LEU A 95 -10.57 12.36 -14.82
C LEU A 95 -10.35 13.88 -14.74
N VAL A 96 -9.08 14.28 -14.58
CA VAL A 96 -8.66 15.69 -14.65
C VAL A 96 -8.39 16.06 -16.12
N PRO A 97 -8.79 17.26 -16.61
CA PRO A 97 -8.60 17.64 -18.01
C PRO A 97 -7.13 17.90 -18.35
N HIS A 98 -6.70 17.45 -19.53
CA HIS A 98 -5.47 17.93 -20.16
C HIS A 98 -5.65 19.40 -20.56
N SER A 99 -4.68 20.25 -20.21
CA SER A 99 -4.61 21.63 -20.67
C SER A 99 -3.97 21.70 -22.06
N ASP A 100 -4.77 22.04 -23.06
CA ASP A 100 -4.31 22.27 -24.43
C ASP A 100 -3.37 23.48 -24.51
N PHE A 101 -2.16 23.26 -25.05
CA PHE A 101 -1.30 24.32 -25.54
C PHE A 101 -1.77 24.77 -26.93
N ALA A 102 -1.89 26.08 -27.13
CA ALA A 102 -2.21 26.69 -28.40
C ALA A 102 -1.13 26.40 -29.48
N PRO A 103 -1.51 26.24 -30.76
CA PRO A 103 -0.58 25.91 -31.83
C PRO A 103 0.20 27.15 -32.32
N PRO A 104 1.50 27.05 -32.63
CA PRO A 104 2.17 28.06 -33.42
C PRO A 104 1.93 27.83 -34.92
N GLU A 105 2.06 28.94 -35.64
CA GLU A 105 1.78 29.20 -37.05
C GLU A 105 2.35 28.16 -38.02
N GLY A 106 1.59 27.88 -39.09
CA GLY A 106 1.96 26.90 -40.11
C GLY A 106 3.06 27.34 -41.07
N PRO A 107 3.58 26.41 -41.88
CA PRO A 107 4.19 26.72 -43.16
C PRO A 107 3.50 26.01 -44.33
N GLN A 108 3.52 26.70 -45.48
CA GLN A 108 3.06 26.24 -46.80
C GLN A 108 3.91 25.07 -47.36
N PRO A 109 3.40 24.33 -48.38
CA PRO A 109 4.00 23.09 -48.85
C PRO A 109 4.94 23.30 -50.05
N MET A 110 6.01 22.51 -50.16
CA MET A 110 6.48 21.98 -51.45
C MET A 110 7.50 20.84 -51.33
N GLU A 111 7.16 19.76 -52.03
CA GLU A 111 7.98 18.83 -52.82
C GLU A 111 9.00 17.87 -52.18
N ALA A 112 8.94 16.66 -52.72
CA ALA A 112 9.67 15.46 -52.36
C ALA A 112 10.97 15.30 -53.18
N THR A 113 11.98 14.67 -52.59
CA THR A 113 12.85 13.67 -53.25
C THR A 113 13.66 12.90 -52.20
N PRO A 114 14.02 11.62 -52.43
CA PRO A 114 14.59 10.72 -51.41
C PRO A 114 16.13 10.60 -51.51
N ALA A 115 16.83 10.47 -50.38
CA ALA A 115 18.18 9.93 -50.34
C ALA A 115 18.60 9.45 -48.93
N GLU A 116 18.93 8.15 -48.87
CA GLU A 116 19.95 7.41 -48.10
C GLU A 116 20.42 7.83 -46.69
N ALA A 117 20.49 6.80 -45.82
CA ALA A 117 21.06 6.82 -44.48
C ALA A 117 22.58 6.96 -44.46
N PRO A 118 23.13 7.51 -43.36
CA PRO A 118 24.15 6.74 -42.64
C PRO A 118 24.03 6.79 -41.10
N ASN A 119 24.60 5.74 -40.50
CA ASN A 119 24.75 5.47 -39.07
C ASN A 119 25.14 6.68 -38.20
N VAL A 120 24.49 6.82 -37.03
CA VAL A 120 25.01 7.62 -35.91
C VAL A 120 24.90 6.80 -34.60
N VAL A 121 26.03 6.85 -33.91
CA VAL A 121 26.45 6.19 -32.68
C VAL A 121 25.62 6.69 -31.48
N ASP A 122 25.46 5.82 -30.47
CA ASP A 122 24.83 6.10 -29.17
C ASP A 122 25.14 7.49 -28.61
N ALA A 123 24.09 8.28 -28.38
CA ALA A 123 24.13 9.46 -27.51
C ALA A 123 23.52 9.09 -26.15
N PRO A 124 24.14 9.47 -25.01
CA PRO A 124 23.57 9.20 -23.70
C PRO A 124 22.29 10.03 -23.52
N THR A 125 21.22 9.38 -23.05
CA THR A 125 20.01 10.06 -22.57
C THR A 125 20.38 10.98 -21.42
N VAL A 126 20.32 12.29 -21.66
CA VAL A 126 20.45 13.33 -20.64
C VAL A 126 19.29 13.14 -19.64
N VAL A 127 19.64 12.75 -18.43
CA VAL A 127 18.72 12.76 -17.29
C VAL A 127 18.49 14.22 -16.95
N ASP A 128 17.29 14.74 -17.21
CA ASP A 128 16.95 16.13 -16.93
C ASP A 128 16.90 16.31 -15.40
N ASP A 129 17.88 17.03 -14.83
CA ASP A 129 17.94 17.28 -13.39
C ASP A 129 16.65 18.00 -12.92
N PRO A 130 16.06 17.63 -11.77
CA PRO A 130 14.85 18.26 -11.28
C PRO A 130 15.08 19.78 -11.09
N PRO A 131 14.15 20.65 -11.53
CA PRO A 131 14.27 22.09 -11.34
C PRO A 131 14.48 22.44 -9.87
N SER A 132 15.66 22.94 -9.53
CA SER A 132 16.03 23.30 -8.17
C SER A 132 16.64 24.69 -8.13
N ALA A 133 16.41 25.39 -7.01
CA ALA A 133 16.97 26.71 -6.77
C ALA A 133 17.14 26.97 -5.28
N ARG A 134 18.18 27.75 -4.96
CA ARG A 134 18.44 28.30 -3.63
C ARG A 134 17.90 29.72 -3.56
N PHE A 135 17.13 29.99 -2.52
CA PHE A 135 16.66 31.32 -2.16
C PHE A 135 17.26 31.73 -0.83
N THR A 136 17.77 32.96 -0.73
CA THR A 136 18.36 33.51 0.48
C THR A 136 17.59 34.76 0.89
N TRP A 137 17.17 34.81 2.16
CA TRP A 137 16.42 35.91 2.74
C TRP A 137 17.17 36.51 3.93
N THR A 138 17.54 37.78 3.81
CA THR A 138 18.20 38.54 4.88
C THR A 138 17.15 39.36 5.62
N ILE A 139 17.10 39.20 6.94
CA ILE A 139 16.10 39.81 7.82
C ILE A 139 16.82 40.73 8.79
N GLU A 140 16.76 42.02 8.53
CA GLU A 140 17.35 43.05 9.36
C GLU A 140 16.44 43.42 10.54
N ASN A 141 17.04 43.98 11.60
CA ASN A 141 16.35 44.39 12.83
C ASN A 141 15.55 43.24 13.49
N PHE A 142 16.06 42.02 13.44
CA PHE A 142 15.34 40.79 13.77
C PHE A 142 14.79 40.79 15.22
N SER A 143 15.59 41.27 16.18
CA SER A 143 15.18 41.36 17.58
C SER A 143 14.04 42.34 17.83
N ARG A 144 13.84 43.30 16.92
CA ARG A 144 12.80 44.35 17.01
C ARG A 144 11.49 43.96 16.32
N LEU A 145 11.43 42.77 15.73
CA LEU A 145 10.24 42.29 15.03
C LEU A 145 9.08 42.08 16.02
N ASN A 146 7.99 42.81 15.81
CA ASN A 146 6.75 42.70 16.62
C ASN A 146 5.65 41.88 15.94
N SER A 147 5.86 41.45 14.70
CA SER A 147 4.89 40.66 13.94
C SER A 147 4.88 39.19 14.38
N LYS A 148 3.69 38.59 14.50
CA LYS A 148 3.52 37.17 14.85
C LYS A 148 4.11 36.23 13.79
N LYS A 149 3.99 36.62 12.52
CA LYS A 149 4.55 35.90 11.36
C LYS A 149 5.07 36.86 10.31
N LEU A 150 6.03 36.41 9.51
CA LEU A 150 6.60 37.15 8.39
C LEU A 150 6.68 36.25 7.15
N TYR A 151 6.50 36.86 5.99
CA TYR A 151 6.69 36.22 4.70
C TYR A 151 7.87 36.85 3.98
N SER A 152 8.67 36.04 3.29
CA SER A 152 9.68 36.52 2.37
C SER A 152 9.07 37.05 1.08
N ASP A 153 9.92 37.63 0.22
CA ASP A 153 9.60 37.82 -1.19
C ASP A 153 9.32 36.48 -1.88
N VAL A 154 8.55 36.55 -2.97
CA VAL A 154 8.19 35.39 -3.77
C VAL A 154 9.34 35.03 -4.70
N PHE A 155 9.70 33.76 -4.74
CA PHE A 155 10.70 33.20 -5.66
C PHE A 155 10.10 32.06 -6.48
N PHE A 156 10.76 31.74 -7.60
CA PHE A 156 10.24 30.81 -8.59
C PHE A 156 11.13 29.58 -8.72
N VAL A 157 10.53 28.39 -8.57
CA VAL A 157 11.20 27.10 -8.80
C VAL A 157 10.24 26.18 -9.52
N GLY A 158 10.69 25.54 -10.61
CA GLY A 158 9.83 24.64 -11.41
C GLY A 158 8.58 25.30 -11.99
N GLY A 159 8.60 26.62 -12.22
CA GLY A 159 7.43 27.39 -12.70
C GLY A 159 6.41 27.76 -11.62
N TYR A 160 6.65 27.41 -10.36
CA TYR A 160 5.74 27.68 -9.24
C TYR A 160 6.25 28.80 -8.33
N LYS A 161 5.30 29.50 -7.70
CA LYS A 161 5.56 30.60 -6.77
C LYS A 161 5.69 30.10 -5.33
N TRP A 162 6.87 30.27 -4.76
CA TRP A 162 7.21 29.89 -3.39
C TRP A 162 7.55 31.12 -2.56
N ARG A 163 7.37 31.02 -1.24
CA ARG A 163 7.88 32.00 -0.27
C ARG A 163 8.22 31.30 1.04
N VAL A 164 9.10 31.89 1.84
CA VAL A 164 9.40 31.42 3.20
C VAL A 164 8.47 32.11 4.17
N LEU A 165 7.91 31.36 5.11
CA LEU A 165 7.09 31.83 6.22
C LEU A 165 7.84 31.55 7.52
N ILE A 166 8.06 32.58 8.34
CA ILE A 166 8.66 32.43 9.67
C ILE A 166 7.77 32.97 10.79
N PHE A 167 7.92 32.40 11.97
CA PHE A 167 7.43 32.92 13.24
C PHE A 167 8.65 33.24 14.12
N PRO A 168 9.15 34.50 14.11
CA PRO A 168 10.40 34.88 14.78
C PRO A 168 10.43 34.64 16.29
N LYS A 169 9.26 34.68 16.93
CA LYS A 169 9.05 34.40 18.37
C LYS A 169 8.37 33.05 18.61
N GLY A 170 8.27 32.24 17.56
CA GLY A 170 7.67 30.91 17.57
C GLY A 170 6.16 30.87 17.35
N ASN A 171 5.71 29.70 16.89
CA ASN A 171 4.32 29.36 16.64
C ASN A 171 3.77 28.52 17.81
N ASN A 172 3.45 29.19 18.92
CA ASN A 172 3.05 28.58 20.20
C ASN A 172 4.13 27.68 20.84
N VAL A 173 5.41 27.90 20.51
CA VAL A 173 6.58 27.20 21.05
C VAL A 173 7.76 28.17 21.20
N ASP A 174 8.71 27.89 22.09
CA ASP A 174 9.90 28.74 22.33
C ASP A 174 11.04 28.51 21.31
N HIS A 175 10.67 28.30 20.05
CA HIS A 175 11.59 28.04 18.94
C HIS A 175 11.24 28.96 17.78
N LEU A 176 12.24 29.33 16.97
CA LEU A 176 11.99 29.85 15.64
C LEU A 176 11.20 28.78 14.86
N SER A 177 10.07 29.16 14.29
CA SER A 177 9.31 28.29 13.37
C SER A 177 9.50 28.77 11.95
N MET A 178 9.69 27.85 11.02
CA MET A 178 10.01 28.18 9.63
C MET A 178 9.39 27.17 8.66
N TYR A 179 8.73 27.67 7.63
CA TYR A 179 7.94 26.92 6.66
C TYR A 179 8.22 27.40 5.25
N LEU A 180 8.09 26.51 4.29
CA LEU A 180 7.95 26.85 2.88
C LEU A 180 6.45 26.95 2.58
N ASP A 181 6.03 28.00 1.88
CA ASP A 181 4.62 28.28 1.57
C ASP A 181 4.42 28.51 0.07
N VAL A 182 3.27 28.05 -0.44
CA VAL A 182 2.82 28.29 -1.81
C VAL A 182 2.18 29.67 -1.89
N ALA A 183 2.92 30.64 -2.45
CA ALA A 183 2.58 32.05 -2.35
C ALA A 183 1.25 32.44 -3.02
N ASP A 184 0.83 31.68 -4.04
CA ASP A 184 -0.40 31.90 -4.82
C ASP A 184 -1.53 30.91 -4.48
N SER A 185 -1.41 30.16 -3.38
CA SER A 185 -2.31 29.07 -2.96
C SER A 185 -3.80 29.43 -3.00
N SER A 186 -4.17 30.66 -2.64
CA SER A 186 -5.55 31.16 -2.63
C SER A 186 -6.14 31.42 -4.02
N THR A 187 -5.31 31.48 -5.05
CA THR A 187 -5.72 31.78 -6.43
C THR A 187 -5.64 30.58 -7.37
N LEU A 188 -5.13 29.45 -6.87
CA LEU A 188 -4.97 28.23 -7.65
C LEU A 188 -6.31 27.48 -7.80
N PRO A 189 -6.52 26.76 -8.93
CA PRO A 189 -7.75 26.04 -9.19
C PRO A 189 -7.99 24.93 -8.16
N TYR A 190 -9.26 24.56 -7.96
CA TYR A 190 -9.63 23.47 -7.07
C TYR A 190 -8.91 22.17 -7.45
N GLY A 191 -8.31 21.49 -6.46
CA GLY A 191 -7.56 20.24 -6.66
C GLY A 191 -6.09 20.41 -7.04
N TRP A 192 -5.52 21.62 -6.98
CA TRP A 192 -4.09 21.82 -7.25
C TRP A 192 -3.20 21.05 -6.26
N SER A 193 -2.07 20.55 -6.75
CA SER A 193 -1.04 19.96 -5.91
C SER A 193 0.36 20.23 -6.47
N ARG A 194 1.35 20.38 -5.57
CA ARG A 194 2.76 20.60 -5.93
C ARG A 194 3.63 19.77 -4.99
N TYR A 195 4.52 18.94 -5.52
CA TYR A 195 5.50 18.22 -4.71
C TYR A 195 6.84 18.94 -4.74
N ALA A 196 7.43 19.15 -3.57
CA ALA A 196 8.78 19.69 -3.47
C ALA A 196 9.57 18.94 -2.39
N GLN A 197 10.82 18.64 -2.72
CA GLN A 197 11.84 18.32 -1.74
C GLN A 197 12.58 19.61 -1.44
N PHE A 198 12.71 19.99 -0.17
CA PHE A 198 13.31 21.26 0.18
C PHE A 198 14.05 21.20 1.51
N SER A 199 15.00 22.11 1.68
CA SER A 199 15.70 22.32 2.93
C SER A 199 15.59 23.78 3.35
N LEU A 200 15.39 24.00 4.64
CA LEU A 200 15.34 25.33 5.24
C LEU A 200 16.53 25.47 6.18
N ALA A 201 17.21 26.60 6.14
CA ALA A 201 18.40 26.84 6.94
C ALA A 201 18.43 28.23 7.59
N VAL A 202 19.03 28.30 8.78
CA VAL A 202 19.48 29.56 9.40
C VAL A 202 21.00 29.59 9.29
N VAL A 203 21.52 30.55 8.55
CA VAL A 203 22.94 30.64 8.22
C VAL A 203 23.74 31.12 9.42
N ASN A 204 24.82 30.40 9.71
CA ASN A 204 25.80 30.86 10.68
C ASN A 204 26.76 31.84 10.00
N GLN A 205 26.71 33.11 10.41
CA GLN A 205 27.40 34.22 9.77
C GLN A 205 28.88 34.32 10.19
N ILE A 206 29.32 33.59 11.22
CA ILE A 206 30.72 33.52 11.66
C ILE A 206 31.42 32.34 10.95
N HIS A 207 30.76 31.19 10.92
CA HIS A 207 31.31 29.94 10.43
C HIS A 207 30.23 29.16 9.67
N ASN A 208 30.24 29.27 8.35
CA ASN A 208 29.22 28.66 7.47
C ASN A 208 29.03 27.13 7.67
N LYS A 209 30.04 26.42 8.21
CA LYS A 209 29.94 24.99 8.55
C LYS A 209 28.93 24.69 9.66
N PHE A 210 28.60 25.66 10.50
CA PHE A 210 27.61 25.51 11.59
C PHE A 210 26.23 26.02 11.20
N THR A 211 25.97 26.31 9.92
CA THR A 211 24.62 26.63 9.44
C THR A 211 23.67 25.48 9.77
N VAL A 212 22.60 25.79 10.50
CA VAL A 212 21.59 24.79 10.87
C VAL A 212 20.63 24.64 9.71
N ARG A 213 20.56 23.44 9.14
CA ARG A 213 19.71 23.08 8.01
C ARG A 213 18.84 21.89 8.38
N LYS A 214 17.58 21.91 7.94
CA LYS A 214 16.68 20.76 8.03
C LYS A 214 16.04 20.50 6.68
N ASP A 215 16.05 19.24 6.28
CA ASP A 215 15.52 18.74 5.02
C ASP A 215 14.15 18.10 5.22
N THR A 216 13.25 18.29 4.26
CA THR A 216 11.95 17.63 4.23
C THR A 216 11.43 17.55 2.79
N GLN A 217 10.29 16.90 2.63
CA GLN A 217 9.57 16.83 1.38
C GLN A 217 8.08 16.86 1.67
N HIS A 218 7.30 17.49 0.81
CA HIS A 218 5.87 17.60 1.02
C HIS A 218 5.11 17.78 -0.28
N GLN A 219 3.85 17.33 -0.27
CA GLN A 219 2.88 17.52 -1.33
C GLN A 219 1.89 18.63 -0.93
N PHE A 220 2.23 19.86 -1.31
CA PHE A 220 1.42 21.04 -1.06
C PHE A 220 0.09 20.97 -1.80
N ASN A 221 -0.97 21.43 -1.14
CA ASN A 221 -2.34 21.43 -1.67
C ASN A 221 -3.17 22.53 -1.01
N SER A 222 -4.46 22.64 -1.35
CA SER A 222 -5.33 23.70 -0.82
C SER A 222 -5.56 23.64 0.69
N ARG A 223 -5.40 22.48 1.33
CA ARG A 223 -5.52 22.31 2.79
C ARG A 223 -4.18 22.55 3.50
N GLU A 224 -3.10 22.15 2.84
CA GLU A 224 -1.72 22.20 3.35
C GLU A 224 -0.87 23.04 2.38
N SER A 225 -1.09 24.35 2.40
CA SER A 225 -0.38 25.27 1.49
C SER A 225 1.04 25.61 1.96
N ASP A 226 1.33 25.35 3.24
CA ASP A 226 2.63 25.52 3.86
C ASP A 226 3.07 24.27 4.62
N TRP A 227 4.38 24.04 4.67
CA TRP A 227 4.98 22.90 5.37
C TRP A 227 6.40 23.23 5.84
N GLY A 228 6.79 22.67 6.98
CA GLY A 228 8.10 22.95 7.56
C GLY A 228 8.17 22.56 9.03
N PHE A 229 8.86 23.37 9.83
CA PHE A 229 9.28 23.01 11.17
C PHE A 229 8.78 24.03 12.21
N THR A 230 7.83 23.60 13.04
CA THR A 230 7.36 24.39 14.18
C THR A 230 8.48 24.63 15.21
N SER A 231 9.33 23.64 15.44
CA SER A 231 10.53 23.75 16.29
C SER A 231 11.80 23.68 15.44
N PHE A 232 12.10 24.74 14.69
CA PHE A 232 13.29 24.78 13.82
C PHE A 232 14.57 24.94 14.64
N MET A 233 14.69 26.03 15.41
CA MET A 233 15.86 26.36 16.25
C MET A 233 15.39 26.97 17.57
N PRO A 234 15.94 26.56 18.74
CA PRO A 234 15.63 27.21 20.01
C PRO A 234 15.94 28.70 19.96
N LEU A 235 15.02 29.55 20.44
CA LEU A 235 15.25 31.00 20.45
C LEU A 235 16.48 31.36 21.31
N SER A 236 16.73 30.62 22.39
CA SER A 236 17.93 30.78 23.22
C SER A 236 19.23 30.63 22.44
N GLU A 237 19.26 29.76 21.42
CA GLU A 237 20.44 29.53 20.59
C GLU A 237 20.55 30.55 19.45
N LEU A 238 19.41 30.95 18.87
CA LEU A 238 19.34 31.95 17.81
C LEU A 238 19.84 33.33 18.29
N TYR A 239 19.46 33.72 19.51
CA TYR A 239 19.79 35.03 20.09
C TYR A 239 21.14 35.05 20.82
N ASP A 240 21.84 33.92 20.95
CA ASP A 240 23.16 33.87 21.57
C ASP A 240 24.22 34.48 20.63
N PRO A 241 24.84 35.63 20.99
CA PRO A 241 25.82 36.29 20.14
C PRO A 241 27.07 35.45 19.87
N SER A 242 27.39 34.49 20.74
CA SER A 242 28.55 33.59 20.58
C SER A 242 28.32 32.53 19.51
N LYS A 243 27.06 32.28 19.13
CA LYS A 243 26.67 31.23 18.19
C LYS A 243 26.65 31.70 16.74
N GLY A 244 26.55 33.00 16.48
CA GLY A 244 26.74 33.57 15.14
C GLY A 244 25.55 33.49 14.18
N TYR A 245 24.34 33.13 14.65
CA TYR A 245 23.14 33.07 13.81
C TYR A 245 22.46 34.44 13.65
N LEU A 246 22.51 35.28 14.69
CA LEU A 246 22.05 36.67 14.67
C LEU A 246 23.24 37.62 14.85
N MET A 247 23.67 38.26 13.77
CA MET A 247 24.81 39.20 13.76
C MET A 247 24.35 40.57 13.32
N ASN A 248 24.76 41.63 14.04
CA ASN A 248 24.31 43.01 13.76
C ASN A 248 22.77 43.12 13.64
N ASP A 249 22.04 42.43 14.53
CA ASP A 249 20.58 42.31 14.50
C ASP A 249 20.00 41.81 13.16
N THR A 250 20.79 41.05 12.41
CA THR A 250 20.45 40.51 11.10
C THR A 250 20.50 38.99 11.12
N CYS A 251 19.43 38.35 10.65
CA CYS A 251 19.30 36.90 10.52
C CYS A 251 19.21 36.53 9.04
N ILE A 252 19.98 35.53 8.60
CA ILE A 252 19.97 35.07 7.21
C ILE A 252 19.36 33.67 7.15
N VAL A 253 18.30 33.54 6.35
CA VAL A 253 17.58 32.30 6.11
C VAL A 253 17.83 31.85 4.68
N GLU A 254 18.00 30.54 4.47
CA GLU A 254 18.06 29.95 3.14
C GLU A 254 16.96 28.90 2.96
N ALA A 255 16.44 28.81 1.73
CA ALA A 255 15.57 27.75 1.28
C ALA A 255 16.14 27.14 -0.01
N ASP A 256 16.59 25.90 0.05
CA ASP A 256 16.88 25.12 -1.16
C ASP A 256 15.62 24.34 -1.53
N VAL A 257 15.03 24.63 -2.67
CA VAL A 257 13.80 23.98 -3.13
C VAL A 257 14.11 23.24 -4.42
N ALA A 258 13.80 21.95 -4.45
CA ALA A 258 13.79 21.12 -5.64
C ALA A 258 12.34 20.74 -5.94
N VAL A 259 11.77 21.39 -6.94
CA VAL A 259 10.45 21.03 -7.46
C VAL A 259 10.66 19.82 -8.32
N ARG A 260 10.24 18.66 -7.81
CA ARG A 260 10.01 17.55 -8.70
C ARG A 260 8.70 17.83 -9.38
N LYS A 261 8.65 17.70 -10.70
CA LYS A 261 7.35 17.45 -11.34
C LYS A 261 6.76 16.31 -10.54
N VAL A 262 5.57 16.53 -9.99
CA VAL A 262 4.71 15.40 -9.69
C VAL A 262 4.64 14.71 -11.04
N VAL A 263 5.40 13.63 -11.24
CA VAL A 263 4.92 12.56 -12.12
C VAL A 263 3.59 12.30 -11.45
N ASP A 264 2.49 12.81 -12.04
CA ASP A 264 1.20 12.84 -11.37
C ASP A 264 1.08 11.47 -10.73
N TYR A 265 0.75 11.43 -9.44
CA TYR A 265 0.58 10.15 -8.77
C TYR A 265 -0.38 9.28 -9.62
N TRP A 266 -1.26 9.92 -10.43
CA TRP A 266 -2.18 9.35 -11.43
C TRP A 266 -1.69 9.31 -12.91
N SER A 267 -0.53 9.86 -13.29
CA SER A 267 0.04 9.78 -14.65
C SER A 267 1.28 8.91 -14.76
N HIS A 268 1.72 8.26 -13.66
CA HIS A 268 2.75 7.23 -13.72
C HIS A 268 2.20 6.03 -14.49
N ASP A 269 2.48 5.99 -15.78
CA ASP A 269 2.15 4.86 -16.63
C ASP A 269 3.21 3.78 -16.42
N SER A 270 2.98 2.92 -15.42
CA SER A 270 3.85 1.78 -15.09
C SER A 270 4.21 0.97 -16.33
N LYS A 271 3.23 0.74 -17.24
CA LYS A 271 3.44 -0.04 -18.46
C LYS A 271 4.41 0.67 -19.40
N LYS A 272 4.22 1.97 -19.64
CA LYS A 272 5.07 2.75 -20.54
C LYS A 272 6.50 2.92 -20.01
N GLU A 273 6.67 3.10 -18.71
CA GLU A 273 8.00 3.34 -18.12
C GLU A 273 8.82 2.06 -17.89
N THR A 274 8.13 0.96 -17.54
CA THR A 274 8.79 -0.28 -17.09
C THR A 274 8.52 -1.49 -17.96
N GLY A 275 7.45 -1.48 -18.78
CA GLY A 275 6.93 -2.63 -19.50
C GLY A 275 5.94 -3.47 -18.68
N PHE A 276 5.78 -3.19 -17.38
CA PHE A 276 4.98 -3.97 -16.44
C PHE A 276 3.86 -3.14 -15.81
N VAL A 277 2.78 -3.81 -15.40
CA VAL A 277 1.66 -3.17 -14.67
C VAL A 277 1.60 -3.64 -13.23
N GLY A 278 1.11 -2.75 -12.38
CA GLY A 278 0.88 -3.02 -10.97
C GLY A 278 -0.46 -3.71 -10.67
N LEU A 279 -0.68 -4.01 -9.40
CA LEU A 279 -1.94 -4.52 -8.86
C LEU A 279 -2.63 -3.45 -8.00
N LYS A 280 -3.95 -3.28 -8.18
CA LYS A 280 -4.73 -2.32 -7.37
C LYS A 280 -4.76 -2.74 -5.91
N ASN A 281 -4.36 -1.83 -5.02
CA ASN A 281 -4.49 -2.06 -3.59
C ASN A 281 -5.96 -1.88 -3.17
N GLN A 282 -6.55 -2.94 -2.64
CA GLN A 282 -7.93 -2.94 -2.12
C GLN A 282 -7.96 -2.80 -0.61
N GLY A 283 -7.14 -1.91 -0.06
CA GLY A 283 -7.02 -1.62 1.37
C GLY A 283 -5.88 -2.40 2.03
N ALA A 284 -6.10 -3.68 2.35
CA ALA A 284 -5.15 -4.51 3.09
C ALA A 284 -4.59 -5.68 2.27
N THR A 285 -4.66 -5.61 0.94
CA THR A 285 -4.26 -6.71 0.03
C THR A 285 -2.81 -6.62 -0.45
N CYS A 286 -2.04 -5.64 0.02
CA CYS A 286 -0.67 -5.40 -0.44
C CYS A 286 0.26 -6.61 -0.23
N TYR A 287 0.08 -7.38 0.86
CA TYR A 287 0.85 -8.59 1.10
C TYR A 287 0.58 -9.66 0.02
N MET A 288 -0.69 -9.87 -0.34
CA MET A 288 -1.08 -10.75 -1.43
C MET A 288 -0.59 -10.23 -2.79
N ASN A 289 -0.67 -8.92 -3.05
CA ASN A 289 -0.20 -8.31 -4.29
C ASN A 289 1.30 -8.58 -4.52
N SER A 290 2.12 -8.41 -3.48
CA SER A 290 3.57 -8.67 -3.55
C SER A 290 3.89 -10.13 -3.88
N LEU A 291 3.12 -11.08 -3.31
CA LEU A 291 3.25 -12.50 -3.59
C LEU A 291 2.78 -12.85 -5.02
N LEU A 292 1.63 -12.32 -5.45
CA LEU A 292 1.09 -12.56 -6.78
C LEU A 292 2.01 -12.04 -7.89
N GLN A 293 2.63 -10.87 -7.69
CA GLN A 293 3.64 -10.36 -8.62
C GLN A 293 4.86 -11.28 -8.68
N THR A 294 5.32 -11.80 -7.54
CA THR A 294 6.44 -12.75 -7.46
C THR A 294 6.14 -14.05 -8.23
N LEU A 295 4.95 -14.62 -8.02
CA LEU A 295 4.50 -15.82 -8.73
C LEU A 295 4.28 -15.57 -10.23
N TYR A 296 3.69 -14.44 -10.60
CA TYR A 296 3.49 -14.03 -12.00
C TYR A 296 4.82 -13.90 -12.75
N HIS A 297 5.83 -13.33 -12.08
CA HIS A 297 7.19 -13.19 -12.60
C HIS A 297 8.04 -14.46 -12.48
N THR A 298 7.41 -15.61 -12.24
CA THR A 298 7.98 -16.95 -12.42
C THR A 298 7.34 -17.55 -13.70
N PRO A 299 7.94 -17.37 -14.89
CA PRO A 299 7.28 -17.66 -16.17
C PRO A 299 6.79 -19.11 -16.33
N TYR A 300 7.55 -20.09 -15.84
CA TYR A 300 7.12 -21.49 -15.85
C TYR A 300 5.83 -21.72 -15.03
N PHE A 301 5.72 -21.08 -13.87
CA PHE A 301 4.49 -21.11 -13.06
C PHE A 301 3.33 -20.46 -13.82
N ARG A 302 3.54 -19.27 -14.41
CA ARG A 302 2.54 -18.59 -15.24
C ARG A 302 2.05 -19.46 -16.40
N LYS A 303 2.96 -20.17 -17.08
CA LYS A 303 2.62 -21.10 -18.16
C LYS A 303 1.77 -22.27 -17.66
N ALA A 304 2.12 -22.84 -16.52
CA ALA A 304 1.32 -23.90 -15.90
C ALA A 304 -0.09 -23.43 -15.55
N VAL A 305 -0.22 -22.19 -15.05
CA VAL A 305 -1.53 -21.58 -14.77
C VAL A 305 -2.39 -21.48 -16.04
N TYR A 306 -1.83 -21.06 -17.17
CA TYR A 306 -2.59 -20.98 -18.43
C TYR A 306 -3.02 -22.33 -18.99
N HIS A 307 -2.33 -23.42 -18.65
CA HIS A 307 -2.69 -24.79 -19.05
C HIS A 307 -3.65 -25.49 -18.08
N MET A 308 -4.05 -24.85 -16.98
CA MET A 308 -5.10 -25.40 -16.11
C MET A 308 -6.44 -25.48 -16.85
N PRO A 309 -7.18 -26.60 -16.74
CA PRO A 309 -8.45 -26.76 -17.44
C PRO A 309 -9.51 -25.83 -16.83
N THR A 310 -10.07 -24.97 -17.68
CA THR A 310 -11.23 -24.13 -17.36
C THR A 310 -12.24 -24.23 -18.48
N THR A 311 -13.53 -24.14 -18.14
CA THR A 311 -14.64 -24.23 -19.09
C THR A 311 -15.25 -22.85 -19.34
N GLU A 312 -15.96 -22.71 -20.47
CA GLU A 312 -16.65 -21.46 -20.82
C GLU A 312 -17.75 -21.07 -19.80
N ASN A 313 -18.29 -22.05 -19.07
CA ASN A 313 -19.34 -21.84 -18.06
C ASN A 313 -18.80 -21.43 -16.69
N ASP A 314 -17.47 -21.47 -16.48
CA ASP A 314 -16.89 -21.12 -15.20
C ASP A 314 -16.96 -19.61 -14.94
N MET A 315 -17.37 -19.26 -13.72
CA MET A 315 -17.36 -17.89 -13.24
C MET A 315 -16.04 -17.63 -12.48
N PRO A 316 -15.29 -16.55 -12.78
CA PRO A 316 -14.03 -16.24 -12.11
C PRO A 316 -14.18 -16.17 -10.58
N SER A 317 -15.27 -15.59 -10.09
CA SER A 317 -15.55 -15.48 -8.65
C SER A 317 -15.78 -16.82 -7.94
N GLY A 318 -16.03 -17.91 -8.67
CA GLY A 318 -16.25 -19.25 -8.12
C GLY A 318 -15.13 -20.24 -8.46
N SER A 319 -14.11 -19.82 -9.21
CA SER A 319 -13.05 -20.69 -9.71
C SER A 319 -11.68 -20.03 -9.60
N ILE A 320 -10.87 -20.48 -8.63
CA ILE A 320 -9.50 -20.01 -8.40
C ILE A 320 -8.64 -20.12 -9.67
N PRO A 321 -8.66 -21.25 -10.42
CA PRO A 321 -7.89 -21.34 -11.67
C PRO A 321 -8.27 -20.26 -12.69
N LEU A 322 -9.57 -20.03 -12.90
CA LEU A 322 -10.05 -19.03 -13.84
C LEU A 322 -9.75 -17.60 -13.38
N ALA A 323 -9.90 -17.31 -12.08
CA ALA A 323 -9.54 -16.02 -11.50
C ALA A 323 -8.05 -15.71 -11.68
N LEU A 324 -7.18 -16.70 -11.43
CA LEU A 324 -5.74 -16.56 -11.58
C LEU A 324 -5.33 -16.42 -13.06
N GLN A 325 -5.92 -17.22 -13.96
CA GLN A 325 -5.74 -17.08 -15.41
C GLN A 325 -6.14 -15.69 -15.90
N SER A 326 -7.31 -15.21 -15.46
CA SER A 326 -7.82 -13.88 -15.82
C SER A 326 -6.91 -12.77 -15.30
N LEU A 327 -6.42 -12.90 -14.06
CA LEU A 327 -5.48 -11.96 -13.45
C LEU A 327 -4.15 -11.93 -14.22
N PHE A 328 -3.56 -13.09 -14.52
CA PHE A 328 -2.27 -13.19 -15.21
C PHE A 328 -2.35 -12.68 -16.66
N TYR A 329 -3.45 -12.98 -17.35
CA TYR A 329 -3.73 -12.43 -18.67
C TYR A 329 -3.80 -10.88 -18.60
N LYS A 330 -4.58 -10.34 -17.66
CA LYS A 330 -4.70 -8.89 -17.47
C LYS A 330 -3.33 -8.27 -17.14
N LEU A 331 -2.51 -8.88 -16.28
CA LEU A 331 -1.15 -8.41 -16.00
C LEU A 331 -0.22 -8.41 -17.23
N GLN A 332 -0.44 -9.34 -18.16
CA GLN A 332 0.37 -9.47 -19.38
C GLN A 332 -0.01 -8.44 -20.45
N TYR A 333 -1.31 -8.21 -20.66
CA TYR A 333 -1.83 -7.44 -21.81
C TYR A 333 -2.50 -6.11 -21.46
N SER A 334 -2.85 -5.85 -20.20
CA SER A 334 -3.41 -4.55 -19.80
C SER A 334 -2.33 -3.47 -19.79
N ASP A 335 -2.76 -2.24 -20.11
CA ASP A 335 -1.95 -1.03 -19.95
C ASP A 335 -2.20 -0.34 -18.59
N THR A 336 -3.17 -0.83 -17.81
CA THR A 336 -3.56 -0.25 -16.52
C THR A 336 -3.43 -1.25 -15.37
N SER A 337 -3.31 -0.73 -14.15
CA SER A 337 -3.24 -1.54 -12.92
C SER A 337 -4.42 -2.50 -12.80
N VAL A 338 -4.15 -3.73 -12.38
CA VAL A 338 -5.12 -4.83 -12.40
C VAL A 338 -5.69 -5.07 -11.00
N ALA A 339 -7.02 -5.16 -10.89
CA ALA A 339 -7.66 -5.46 -9.61
C ALA A 339 -7.69 -6.97 -9.33
N THR A 340 -7.43 -7.35 -8.09
CA THR A 340 -7.48 -8.73 -7.56
C THR A 340 -8.85 -9.15 -7.01
N LYS A 341 -9.92 -8.35 -7.22
CA LYS A 341 -11.26 -8.56 -6.65
C LYS A 341 -11.87 -9.95 -6.93
N GLU A 342 -11.67 -10.47 -8.15
CA GLU A 342 -12.21 -11.79 -8.53
C GLU A 342 -11.48 -12.92 -7.83
N LEU A 343 -10.18 -12.75 -7.63
CA LEU A 343 -9.32 -13.74 -7.00
C LEU A 343 -9.62 -13.83 -5.49
N THR A 344 -9.72 -12.70 -4.78
CA THR A 344 -10.09 -12.70 -3.35
C THR A 344 -11.45 -13.33 -3.11
N LYS A 345 -12.44 -13.01 -3.96
CA LYS A 345 -13.76 -13.67 -3.93
C LYS A 345 -13.68 -15.17 -4.16
N SER A 346 -12.83 -15.64 -5.08
CA SER A 346 -12.67 -17.07 -5.38
C SER A 346 -12.05 -17.87 -4.22
N PHE A 347 -11.29 -17.23 -3.33
CA PHE A 347 -10.80 -17.84 -2.09
C PHE A 347 -11.86 -17.93 -0.99
N GLY A 348 -13.03 -17.33 -1.21
CA GLY A 348 -14.09 -17.24 -0.20
C GLY A 348 -13.79 -16.21 0.89
N TRP A 349 -12.82 -15.32 0.66
CA TRP A 349 -12.56 -14.21 1.57
C TRP A 349 -13.68 -13.19 1.45
N ASP A 350 -14.33 -12.89 2.57
CA ASP A 350 -15.22 -11.74 2.63
C ASP A 350 -14.40 -10.43 2.74
N THR A 351 -15.10 -9.29 2.74
CA THR A 351 -14.44 -7.99 2.89
C THR A 351 -13.67 -7.89 4.21
N TYR A 352 -14.10 -8.57 5.28
CA TYR A 352 -13.50 -8.52 6.61
C TYR A 352 -12.22 -9.38 6.71
N ASP A 353 -12.24 -10.59 6.14
CA ASP A 353 -11.07 -11.47 6.02
C ASP A 353 -9.97 -10.81 5.18
N SER A 354 -10.35 -10.07 4.15
CA SER A 354 -9.41 -9.27 3.34
C SER A 354 -8.70 -8.16 4.12
N PHE A 355 -9.27 -7.71 5.25
CA PHE A 355 -8.69 -6.72 6.17
C PHE A 355 -7.85 -7.34 7.30
N MET A 356 -8.03 -8.63 7.59
CA MET A 356 -7.12 -9.34 8.48
C MET A 356 -5.85 -9.66 7.68
N GLN A 357 -4.72 -9.08 8.10
CA GLN A 357 -3.42 -9.46 7.55
C GLN A 357 -3.15 -10.90 7.98
N HIS A 358 -3.45 -11.85 7.11
CA HIS A 358 -2.98 -13.21 7.24
C HIS A 358 -1.45 -13.22 7.14
N ASP A 359 -0.82 -14.13 7.88
CA ASP A 359 0.60 -14.37 7.69
C ASP A 359 0.82 -14.72 6.21
N VAL A 360 1.74 -14.02 5.53
CA VAL A 360 2.05 -14.23 4.10
C VAL A 360 2.41 -15.69 3.84
N GLN A 361 2.96 -16.36 4.84
CA GLN A 361 3.26 -17.79 4.82
C GLN A 361 2.00 -18.63 4.68
N GLU A 362 0.99 -18.35 5.49
CA GLU A 362 -0.29 -19.05 5.45
C GLU A 362 -0.98 -18.84 4.10
N LEU A 363 -0.98 -17.60 3.60
CA LEU A 363 -1.52 -17.30 2.27
C LEU A 363 -0.81 -18.08 1.17
N ASN A 364 0.52 -18.05 1.13
CA ASN A 364 1.29 -18.73 0.08
C ASN A 364 1.03 -20.24 0.10
N ARG A 365 0.99 -20.84 1.29
CA ARG A 365 0.71 -22.28 1.43
C ARG A 365 -0.71 -22.62 1.03
N VAL A 366 -1.71 -21.87 1.49
CA VAL A 366 -3.12 -22.06 1.11
C VAL A 366 -3.31 -21.90 -0.41
N LEU A 367 -2.65 -20.90 -1.01
CA LEU A 367 -2.68 -20.68 -2.45
C LEU A 367 -2.10 -21.89 -3.21
N CYS A 368 -0.91 -22.35 -2.84
CA CYS A 368 -0.25 -23.49 -3.46
C CYS A 368 -1.07 -24.79 -3.29
N GLU A 369 -1.58 -25.08 -2.10
CA GLU A 369 -2.43 -26.25 -1.83
C GLU A 369 -3.70 -26.24 -2.68
N LYS A 370 -4.41 -25.10 -2.74
CA LYS A 370 -5.63 -24.96 -3.54
C LYS A 370 -5.37 -25.10 -5.04
N LEU A 371 -4.22 -24.60 -5.51
CA LEU A 371 -3.82 -24.74 -6.91
C LEU A 371 -3.44 -26.17 -7.23
N GLU A 372 -2.68 -26.83 -6.37
CA GLU A 372 -2.29 -28.23 -6.52
C GLU A 372 -3.51 -29.16 -6.61
N ASP A 373 -4.49 -28.97 -5.73
CA ASP A 373 -5.77 -29.69 -5.75
C ASP A 373 -6.51 -29.54 -7.08
N LYS A 374 -6.42 -28.36 -7.72
CA LYS A 374 -7.06 -28.06 -9.01
C LYS A 374 -6.24 -28.52 -10.21
N MET A 375 -4.93 -28.62 -10.07
CA MET A 375 -4.02 -29.15 -11.09
C MET A 375 -4.01 -30.68 -11.13
N LYS A 376 -4.48 -31.34 -10.07
CA LYS A 376 -4.56 -32.80 -9.99
C LYS A 376 -5.48 -33.40 -11.06
N GLY A 377 -5.00 -34.43 -11.76
CA GLY A 377 -5.73 -35.07 -12.87
C GLY A 377 -5.72 -34.26 -14.16
N THR A 378 -4.83 -33.27 -14.28
CA THR A 378 -4.68 -32.41 -15.46
C THR A 378 -3.28 -32.56 -16.07
N VAL A 379 -3.04 -31.97 -17.25
CA VAL A 379 -1.73 -32.02 -17.91
C VAL A 379 -0.62 -31.27 -17.14
N VAL A 380 -0.98 -30.44 -16.16
CA VAL A 380 -0.07 -29.68 -15.31
C VAL A 380 0.02 -30.21 -13.88
N GLU A 381 -0.45 -31.44 -13.64
CA GLU A 381 -0.33 -32.11 -12.34
C GLU A 381 1.14 -32.15 -11.86
N GLY A 382 1.34 -31.89 -10.56
CA GLY A 382 2.66 -31.89 -9.94
C GLY A 382 3.55 -30.69 -10.27
N THR A 383 3.06 -29.68 -10.99
CA THR A 383 3.88 -28.49 -11.30
C THR A 383 4.33 -27.74 -10.04
N ILE A 384 3.45 -27.59 -9.04
CA ILE A 384 3.77 -26.92 -7.77
C ILE A 384 4.88 -27.67 -7.03
N GLN A 385 4.75 -29.00 -6.91
CA GLN A 385 5.75 -29.88 -6.32
C GLN A 385 7.09 -29.75 -7.04
N GLN A 386 7.10 -29.86 -8.37
CA GLN A 386 8.32 -29.75 -9.18
C GLN A 386 9.04 -28.40 -9.06
N LEU A 387 8.31 -27.33 -8.74
CA LEU A 387 8.87 -25.98 -8.64
C LEU A 387 9.41 -25.66 -7.25
N PHE A 388 8.65 -26.01 -6.22
CA PHE A 388 8.81 -25.47 -4.87
C PHE A 388 9.07 -26.55 -3.81
N GLU A 389 8.80 -27.83 -4.09
CA GLU A 389 9.03 -28.90 -3.11
C GLU A 389 10.51 -29.26 -3.02
N GLY A 390 11.04 -29.20 -1.81
CA GLY A 390 12.30 -29.84 -1.42
C GLY A 390 12.08 -30.79 -0.25
N HIS A 391 13.14 -31.48 0.16
CA HIS A 391 13.05 -32.44 1.25
C HIS A 391 14.18 -32.28 2.27
N HIS A 392 13.83 -32.37 3.54
CA HIS A 392 14.79 -32.51 4.63
C HIS A 392 14.61 -33.84 5.37
N MET A 393 15.68 -34.26 6.02
CA MET A 393 15.74 -35.42 6.89
C MET A 393 15.95 -34.94 8.32
N ASN A 394 14.94 -35.14 9.16
CA ASN A 394 15.08 -35.03 10.60
C ASN A 394 15.70 -36.33 11.11
N TYR A 395 16.77 -36.24 11.89
CA TYR A 395 17.39 -37.42 12.49
C TYR A 395 17.52 -37.26 14.00
N ILE A 396 17.38 -38.38 14.70
CA ILE A 396 17.65 -38.53 16.11
C ILE A 396 18.59 -39.73 16.27
N GLU A 397 19.75 -39.50 16.85
CA GLU A 397 20.79 -40.51 17.06
C GLU A 397 21.11 -40.58 18.54
N CYS A 398 20.87 -41.75 19.16
CA CYS A 398 21.18 -41.95 20.57
C CYS A 398 22.70 -42.00 20.78
N ILE A 399 23.18 -41.44 21.89
CA ILE A 399 24.62 -41.35 22.18
C ILE A 399 25.15 -42.66 22.77
N ASN A 400 24.37 -43.28 23.66
CA ASN A 400 24.81 -44.42 24.46
C ASN A 400 24.32 -45.78 23.92
N VAL A 401 23.41 -45.77 22.94
CA VAL A 401 22.83 -46.96 22.32
C VAL A 401 22.83 -46.81 20.80
N ASP A 402 23.02 -47.92 20.09
CA ASP A 402 23.00 -47.96 18.63
C ASP A 402 21.54 -47.92 18.13
N TYR A 403 20.93 -46.74 18.25
CA TYR A 403 19.58 -46.46 17.79
C TYR A 403 19.56 -45.12 17.06
N LYS A 404 19.10 -45.15 15.80
CA LYS A 404 18.92 -43.97 14.96
C LYS A 404 17.53 -43.99 14.35
N SER A 405 16.80 -42.88 14.54
CA SER A 405 15.52 -42.63 13.89
C SER A 405 15.71 -41.52 12.86
N THR A 406 15.22 -41.75 11.65
CA THR A 406 15.26 -40.76 10.56
C THR A 406 13.88 -40.61 9.95
N ARG A 407 13.44 -39.36 9.77
CA ARG A 407 12.16 -39.04 9.13
C ARG A 407 12.41 -38.07 7.98
N LYS A 408 11.96 -38.46 6.78
CA LYS A 408 11.92 -37.59 5.61
C LYS A 408 10.64 -36.74 5.67
N GLU A 409 10.77 -35.44 5.44
CA GLU A 409 9.67 -34.49 5.36
C GLU A 409 9.86 -33.57 4.15
N SER A 410 8.75 -33.24 3.48
CA SER A 410 8.73 -32.27 2.39
C SER A 410 8.55 -30.85 2.93
N PHE A 411 9.11 -29.87 2.24
CA PHE A 411 8.88 -28.46 2.49
C PHE A 411 8.66 -27.72 1.16
N TYR A 412 7.81 -26.69 1.20
CA TYR A 412 7.63 -25.76 0.07
C TYR A 412 8.37 -24.44 0.30
N ASP A 413 8.75 -24.21 1.55
CA ASP A 413 9.29 -22.96 2.04
C ASP A 413 10.16 -23.21 3.28
N LEU A 414 11.18 -22.37 3.50
CA LEU A 414 12.10 -22.48 4.63
C LEU A 414 12.06 -21.25 5.51
N GLN A 415 11.69 -21.44 6.77
CA GLN A 415 11.63 -20.38 7.75
C GLN A 415 12.97 -20.21 8.46
N LEU A 416 13.66 -19.13 8.15
CA LEU A 416 14.97 -18.80 8.67
C LEU A 416 14.86 -17.83 9.86
N ASP A 417 15.56 -18.17 10.93
CA ASP A 417 15.67 -17.30 12.09
C ASP A 417 16.51 -16.07 11.74
N VAL A 418 15.98 -14.88 12.00
CA VAL A 418 16.70 -13.61 11.81
C VAL A 418 17.39 -13.18 13.10
N LYS A 419 16.71 -13.35 14.24
CA LYS A 419 17.23 -12.95 15.54
C LYS A 419 18.48 -13.76 15.90
N GLY A 420 19.57 -13.03 16.13
CA GLY A 420 20.88 -13.63 16.42
C GLY A 420 21.65 -14.12 15.19
N CYS A 421 21.12 -13.95 13.98
CA CYS A 421 21.77 -14.31 12.73
C CYS A 421 22.12 -13.04 11.94
N ARG A 422 23.37 -12.92 11.49
CA ARG A 422 23.83 -11.74 10.73
C ARG A 422 23.49 -11.80 9.24
N ASP A 423 23.35 -13.01 8.70
CA ASP A 423 23.20 -13.28 7.28
C ASP A 423 22.46 -14.63 7.06
N VAL A 424 22.07 -14.89 5.82
CA VAL A 424 21.38 -16.14 5.41
C VAL A 424 22.19 -17.39 5.76
N TYR A 425 23.51 -17.36 5.62
CA TYR A 425 24.35 -18.52 5.93
C TYR A 425 24.36 -18.85 7.43
N ALA A 426 24.38 -17.83 8.29
CA ALA A 426 24.27 -17.99 9.74
C ALA A 426 22.92 -18.62 10.12
N SER A 427 21.84 -18.30 9.41
CA SER A 427 20.54 -18.95 9.64
C SER A 427 20.52 -20.40 9.15
N PHE A 428 21.14 -20.73 8.03
CA PHE A 428 21.28 -22.13 7.59
C PHE A 428 22.18 -22.93 8.54
N ASP A 429 23.27 -22.36 9.03
CA ASP A 429 24.12 -22.96 10.05
C ASP A 429 23.35 -23.29 11.33
N LYS A 430 22.50 -22.35 11.78
CA LYS A 430 21.59 -22.56 12.90
C LYS A 430 20.51 -23.60 12.60
N TYR A 431 20.01 -23.64 11.36
CA TYR A 431 18.97 -24.59 10.93
C TYR A 431 19.45 -26.04 11.00
N VAL A 432 20.72 -26.30 10.67
CA VAL A 432 21.35 -27.63 10.74
C VAL A 432 22.09 -27.89 12.06
N GLU A 433 22.00 -26.96 13.02
CA GLU A 433 22.65 -27.10 14.32
C GLU A 433 22.11 -28.33 15.06
N VAL A 434 23.02 -29.10 15.66
CA VAL A 434 22.66 -30.33 16.37
C VAL A 434 22.22 -30.00 17.79
N GLU A 435 20.94 -30.22 18.06
CA GLU A 435 20.34 -30.13 19.38
C GLU A 435 20.69 -31.37 20.21
N ARG A 436 21.16 -31.17 21.44
CA ARG A 436 21.40 -32.27 22.39
C ARG A 436 20.19 -32.44 23.32
N LEU A 437 19.63 -33.64 23.30
CA LEU A 437 18.53 -34.07 24.14
C LEU A 437 19.13 -34.74 25.39
N GLU A 438 19.26 -33.97 26.47
CA GLU A 438 19.84 -34.39 27.76
C GLU A 438 18.90 -33.99 28.92
N GLY A 439 19.12 -34.56 30.12
CA GLY A 439 18.35 -34.20 31.32
C GLY A 439 16.87 -34.56 31.22
N ASP A 440 15.99 -33.59 31.47
CA ASP A 440 14.53 -33.78 31.38
C ASP A 440 14.02 -33.88 29.93
N ASN A 441 14.84 -33.50 28.95
CA ASN A 441 14.51 -33.52 27.52
C ASN A 441 15.02 -34.78 26.81
N LYS A 442 15.36 -35.85 27.55
CA LYS A 442 15.83 -37.13 26.97
C LYS A 442 14.84 -37.72 25.96
N TYR A 443 15.38 -38.34 24.92
CA TYR A 443 14.59 -38.98 23.87
C TYR A 443 14.09 -40.35 24.32
N HIS A 444 12.80 -40.64 24.15
CA HIS A 444 12.25 -41.96 24.41
C HIS A 444 12.46 -42.89 23.20
N ALA A 445 13.60 -43.57 23.20
CA ALA A 445 13.94 -44.56 22.18
C ALA A 445 13.23 -45.87 22.47
N GLU A 446 12.07 -46.10 21.84
CA GLU A 446 11.23 -47.31 21.87
C GLU A 446 11.66 -48.41 22.88
N GLN A 447 12.54 -49.33 22.45
CA GLN A 447 12.98 -50.50 23.24
C GLN A 447 14.08 -50.19 24.27
N HIS A 448 14.67 -49.00 24.22
CA HIS A 448 15.80 -48.54 25.03
C HIS A 448 15.41 -47.49 26.09
N GLY A 449 14.14 -47.07 26.15
CA GLY A 449 13.65 -46.09 27.12
C GLY A 449 14.22 -44.68 26.89
N LEU A 450 14.31 -43.88 27.95
CA LEU A 450 14.84 -42.51 27.90
C LEU A 450 16.36 -42.52 27.72
N GLN A 451 16.83 -41.91 26.63
CA GLN A 451 18.23 -41.86 26.23
C GLN A 451 18.67 -40.43 25.92
N ASP A 452 19.96 -40.17 26.18
CA ASP A 452 20.59 -38.96 25.68
C ASP A 452 20.81 -39.11 24.16
N ALA A 453 20.37 -38.12 23.39
CA ALA A 453 20.37 -38.20 21.93
C ALA A 453 20.77 -36.88 21.28
N LYS A 454 21.25 -36.97 20.05
CA LYS A 454 21.48 -35.83 19.16
C LYS A 454 20.33 -35.75 18.18
N LYS A 455 19.73 -34.59 18.04
CA LYS A 455 18.67 -34.30 17.09
C LYS A 455 19.15 -33.22 16.13
N GLY A 456 18.90 -33.40 14.85
CA GLY A 456 19.28 -32.42 13.84
C GLY A 456 18.49 -32.58 12.55
N VAL A 457 18.73 -31.64 11.64
CA VAL A 457 18.09 -31.59 10.32
C VAL A 457 19.19 -31.47 9.26
N LEU A 458 19.05 -32.23 8.18
CA LEU A 458 19.90 -32.12 6.98
C LEU A 458 19.03 -32.15 5.74
N PHE A 459 19.43 -31.47 4.67
CA PHE A 459 18.66 -31.39 3.43
C PHE A 459 18.98 -32.58 2.52
N ILE A 460 17.94 -33.24 1.99
CA ILE A 460 18.10 -34.30 0.99
C ILE A 460 18.26 -33.66 -0.38
N ASP A 461 17.42 -32.68 -0.68
CA ASP A 461 17.41 -31.91 -1.92
C ASP A 461 16.76 -30.54 -1.67
N PHE A 462 17.01 -29.60 -2.58
CA PHE A 462 16.38 -28.29 -2.61
C PHE A 462 15.51 -28.14 -3.87
N PRO A 463 14.48 -27.27 -3.86
CA PRO A 463 13.64 -27.02 -5.03
C PRO A 463 14.33 -26.14 -6.08
N PRO A 464 13.92 -26.18 -7.36
CA PRO A 464 14.37 -25.23 -8.39
C PRO A 464 14.09 -23.76 -8.03
N VAL A 465 12.95 -23.48 -7.38
CA VAL A 465 12.59 -22.15 -6.87
C VAL A 465 12.54 -22.21 -5.35
N LEU A 466 13.55 -21.65 -4.70
CA LEU A 466 13.72 -21.66 -3.26
C LEU A 466 13.07 -20.42 -2.63
N GLN A 467 12.12 -20.66 -1.73
CA GLN A 467 11.43 -19.63 -0.97
C GLN A 467 11.97 -19.60 0.46
N LEU A 468 12.54 -18.47 0.88
CA LEU A 468 13.11 -18.28 2.20
C LEU A 468 12.31 -17.20 2.96
N GLN A 469 11.65 -17.60 4.03
CA GLN A 469 10.88 -16.74 4.90
C GLN A 469 11.78 -16.29 6.04
N LEU A 470 11.93 -15.00 6.21
CA LEU A 470 12.71 -14.43 7.29
C LEU A 470 11.78 -14.19 8.47
N LYS A 471 11.96 -14.94 9.56
CA LYS A 471 11.16 -14.81 10.79
C LYS A 471 11.45 -13.48 11.48
N ARG A 472 10.88 -12.40 10.93
CA ARG A 472 10.96 -11.04 11.47
C ARG A 472 9.82 -10.70 12.41
N PHE A 473 8.84 -11.58 12.57
CA PHE A 473 7.76 -11.39 13.51
C PHE A 473 7.83 -12.53 14.52
N GLU A 474 7.98 -12.18 15.79
CA GLU A 474 8.00 -13.15 16.88
C GLU A 474 7.17 -12.63 18.05
N TYR A 475 6.64 -13.55 18.85
CA TYR A 475 5.97 -13.20 20.08
C TYR A 475 6.99 -13.05 21.20
N ASP A 476 7.06 -11.86 21.80
CA ASP A 476 7.90 -11.59 22.95
C ASP A 476 7.14 -11.97 24.23
N PHE A 477 7.46 -13.14 24.79
CA PHE A 477 6.86 -13.65 26.02
C PHE A 477 7.04 -12.74 27.24
N MET A 478 8.12 -11.94 27.27
CA MET A 478 8.37 -11.03 28.39
C MET A 478 7.49 -9.78 28.32
N ARG A 479 7.12 -9.37 27.10
CA ARG A 479 6.30 -8.19 26.84
C ARG A 479 4.83 -8.51 26.54
N ASP A 480 4.48 -9.78 26.45
CA ASP A 480 3.15 -10.27 26.07
C ASP A 480 2.63 -9.58 24.79
N THR A 481 3.51 -9.47 23.80
CA THR A 481 3.19 -8.75 22.57
C THR A 481 3.99 -9.28 21.38
N MET A 482 3.40 -9.17 20.20
CA MET A 482 4.09 -9.44 18.93
C MET A 482 5.07 -8.31 18.64
N VAL A 483 6.30 -8.64 18.25
CA VAL A 483 7.35 -7.69 17.92
C VAL A 483 7.91 -7.95 16.52
N LYS A 484 8.29 -6.87 15.83
CA LYS A 484 9.01 -6.94 14.55
C LYS A 484 10.51 -6.80 14.79
N ILE A 485 11.28 -7.80 14.37
CA ILE A 485 12.74 -7.83 14.38
C ILE A 485 13.25 -7.05 13.17
N ASN A 486 13.70 -5.82 13.44
CA ASN A 486 14.28 -4.94 12.43
C ASN A 486 15.81 -5.05 12.35
N ASP A 487 16.42 -6.04 13.00
CA ASP A 487 17.86 -6.26 12.99
C ASP A 487 18.41 -6.39 11.57
N ARG A 488 19.66 -5.95 11.39
CA ARG A 488 20.36 -6.04 10.12
C ARG A 488 20.64 -7.50 9.78
N TYR A 489 20.17 -7.94 8.62
CA TYR A 489 20.27 -9.31 8.14
C TYR A 489 20.60 -9.30 6.65
N GLU A 490 21.79 -9.78 6.31
CA GLU A 490 22.29 -9.76 4.95
C GLU A 490 21.86 -11.01 4.15
N PHE A 491 21.55 -10.80 2.88
CA PHE A 491 21.28 -11.88 1.93
C PHE A 491 22.00 -11.58 0.60
N PRO A 492 22.71 -12.56 0.02
CA PRO A 492 23.54 -12.32 -1.14
C PRO A 492 22.74 -12.40 -2.45
N LEU A 493 23.27 -11.79 -3.52
CA LEU A 493 22.72 -11.97 -4.87
C LEU A 493 22.85 -13.42 -5.37
N GLN A 494 23.93 -14.09 -5.00
CA GLN A 494 24.18 -15.50 -5.26
C GLN A 494 24.31 -16.27 -3.94
N LEU A 495 23.49 -17.31 -3.80
CA LEU A 495 23.45 -18.17 -2.61
C LEU A 495 23.95 -19.56 -2.99
N ASP A 496 25.09 -19.97 -2.42
CA ASP A 496 25.67 -21.30 -2.63
C ASP A 496 25.39 -22.18 -1.41
N LEU A 497 24.44 -23.10 -1.55
CA LEU A 497 24.07 -24.06 -0.49
C LEU A 497 24.93 -25.33 -0.52
N ASP A 498 25.80 -25.51 -1.51
CA ASP A 498 26.78 -26.60 -1.58
C ASP A 498 28.13 -26.20 -1.00
N ARG A 499 28.26 -24.96 -0.50
CA ARG A 499 29.48 -24.47 0.16
C ARG A 499 29.93 -25.41 1.29
N GLU A 500 31.23 -25.35 1.59
CA GLU A 500 31.83 -26.15 2.67
C GLU A 500 31.58 -27.66 2.50
N ASP A 501 31.70 -28.15 1.25
CA ASP A 501 31.52 -29.56 0.86
C ASP A 501 30.11 -30.12 1.13
N GLY A 502 29.09 -29.30 0.86
CA GLY A 502 27.69 -29.67 1.07
C GLY A 502 27.34 -29.83 2.54
N LYS A 503 27.82 -28.92 3.40
CA LYS A 503 27.61 -28.93 4.86
C LYS A 503 26.15 -29.10 5.26
N TYR A 504 25.22 -28.54 4.49
CA TYR A 504 23.78 -28.60 4.76
C TYR A 504 23.11 -29.87 4.22
N LEU A 505 23.79 -30.60 3.32
CA LEU A 505 23.24 -31.76 2.64
C LEU A 505 23.42 -33.04 3.47
N SER A 506 22.44 -33.92 3.38
CA SER A 506 22.52 -35.26 3.93
C SER A 506 23.56 -36.10 3.16
N PRO A 507 24.17 -37.13 3.79
CA PRO A 507 25.09 -38.02 3.10
C PRO A 507 24.47 -38.79 1.92
N GLN A 508 23.14 -38.85 1.85
CA GLN A 508 22.36 -39.53 0.81
C GLN A 508 21.89 -38.56 -0.28
N ALA A 509 22.17 -37.26 -0.15
CA ALA A 509 21.76 -36.24 -1.10
C ALA A 509 22.43 -36.47 -2.46
N ASP A 510 21.67 -36.26 -3.53
CA ASP A 510 22.23 -36.25 -4.88
C ASP A 510 23.08 -34.98 -5.06
N ARG A 511 24.39 -35.18 -5.27
CA ARG A 511 25.37 -34.11 -5.51
C ARG A 511 25.62 -33.86 -7.00
N SER A 512 24.84 -34.48 -7.89
CA SER A 512 24.95 -34.28 -9.34
C SER A 512 24.48 -32.88 -9.78
N VAL A 513 23.51 -32.32 -9.04
CA VAL A 513 22.96 -30.98 -9.29
C VAL A 513 23.52 -30.01 -8.25
N ARG A 514 24.12 -28.92 -8.73
CA ARG A 514 24.67 -27.89 -7.84
C ARG A 514 23.57 -26.99 -7.31
N ASN A 515 23.50 -26.82 -5.99
CA ASN A 515 22.58 -25.92 -5.30
C ASN A 515 23.10 -24.48 -5.25
N LEU A 516 23.44 -23.93 -6.42
CA LEU A 516 23.79 -22.54 -6.61
C LEU A 516 22.55 -21.77 -7.09
N TYR A 517 22.18 -20.74 -6.34
CA TYR A 517 20.97 -19.97 -6.57
C TYR A 517 21.25 -18.50 -6.85
N THR A 518 20.44 -17.90 -7.72
CA THR A 518 20.44 -16.46 -8.00
C THR A 518 19.17 -15.82 -7.46
N LEU A 519 19.31 -14.72 -6.73
CA LEU A 519 18.20 -13.99 -6.13
C LEU A 519 17.30 -13.40 -7.22
N HIS A 520 16.02 -13.76 -7.16
CA HIS A 520 14.98 -13.37 -8.11
C HIS A 520 14.08 -12.26 -7.55
N SER A 521 13.61 -12.42 -6.31
CA SER A 521 12.69 -11.47 -5.67
C SER A 521 12.99 -11.23 -4.20
N VAL A 522 12.72 -10.01 -3.74
CA VAL A 522 12.82 -9.55 -2.34
C VAL A 522 11.49 -8.93 -1.95
N LEU A 523 10.73 -9.60 -1.10
CA LEU A 523 9.47 -9.09 -0.56
C LEU A 523 9.74 -8.33 0.73
N VAL A 524 9.21 -7.12 0.82
CA VAL A 524 9.54 -6.13 1.83
C VAL A 524 8.30 -5.70 2.58
N HIS A 525 8.44 -5.54 3.90
CA HIS A 525 7.42 -4.97 4.75
C HIS A 525 7.96 -3.71 5.42
N SER A 526 7.27 -2.58 5.19
CA SER A 526 7.56 -1.29 5.81
C SER A 526 6.51 -0.96 6.86
N GLY A 527 6.89 -0.92 8.13
CA GLY A 527 5.98 -0.63 9.23
C GLY A 527 6.21 -1.52 10.45
N GLY A 528 5.25 -1.48 11.37
CA GLY A 528 5.25 -2.23 12.62
C GLY A 528 4.31 -3.43 12.60
N VAL A 529 4.07 -4.02 13.76
CA VAL A 529 3.24 -5.23 13.90
C VAL A 529 1.75 -4.96 13.70
N HIS A 530 1.28 -3.77 14.07
CA HIS A 530 -0.14 -3.39 13.96
C HIS A 530 -0.52 -2.74 12.63
N GLY A 531 0.42 -2.68 11.69
CA GLY A 531 0.20 -2.04 10.40
C GLY A 531 1.50 -1.69 9.70
N GLY A 532 1.44 -1.83 8.38
CA GLY A 532 2.53 -1.51 7.48
C GLY A 532 2.13 -1.77 6.05
N HIS A 533 3.10 -1.60 5.17
CA HIS A 533 2.95 -1.64 3.73
C HIS A 533 3.85 -2.71 3.12
N TYR A 534 3.30 -3.50 2.21
CA TYR A 534 3.99 -4.63 1.59
C TYR A 534 4.21 -4.33 0.10
N TYR A 535 5.42 -4.63 -0.37
CA TYR A 535 5.80 -4.47 -1.77
C TYR A 535 6.93 -5.44 -2.12
N ALA A 536 7.22 -5.64 -3.41
CA ALA A 536 8.26 -6.56 -3.87
C ALA A 536 9.26 -5.88 -4.81
N TYR A 537 10.54 -6.19 -4.65
CA TYR A 537 11.55 -5.98 -5.69
C TYR A 537 11.72 -7.29 -6.47
N ILE A 538 11.64 -7.23 -7.80
CA ILE A 538 11.68 -8.42 -8.65
C ILE A 538 12.63 -8.18 -9.82
N ARG A 539 13.35 -9.23 -10.23
CA ARG A 539 14.15 -9.30 -11.48
C ARG A 539 13.50 -10.28 -12.46
N PRO A 540 12.53 -9.86 -13.28
CA PRO A 540 11.76 -10.79 -14.13
C PRO A 540 12.62 -11.62 -15.09
N THR A 541 13.74 -11.07 -15.56
CA THR A 541 14.68 -11.73 -16.49
C THR A 541 15.98 -12.17 -15.82
N LEU A 542 16.10 -12.03 -14.49
CA LEU A 542 17.37 -12.19 -13.76
C LEU A 542 18.53 -11.36 -14.33
N SER A 543 18.24 -10.26 -15.03
CA SER A 543 19.22 -9.24 -15.42
C SER A 543 19.58 -8.33 -14.23
N ASP A 544 20.52 -7.40 -14.39
CA ASP A 544 20.90 -6.48 -13.30
C ASP A 544 19.82 -5.43 -12.97
N GLN A 545 18.82 -5.27 -13.84
CA GLN A 545 17.73 -4.32 -13.64
C GLN A 545 16.70 -4.87 -12.65
N TRP A 546 16.50 -4.15 -11.55
CA TRP A 546 15.44 -4.40 -10.58
C TRP A 546 14.21 -3.57 -10.88
N PHE A 547 13.05 -4.10 -10.51
CA PHE A 547 11.79 -3.40 -10.56
C PHE A 547 11.11 -3.49 -9.20
N LYS A 548 10.66 -2.35 -8.66
CA LYS A 548 9.84 -2.28 -7.46
C LYS A 548 8.38 -2.28 -7.86
N PHE A 549 7.67 -3.33 -7.44
CA PHE A 549 6.24 -3.52 -7.56
C PHE A 549 5.57 -3.08 -6.26
N ASP A 550 5.11 -1.84 -6.26
CA ASP A 550 4.47 -1.15 -5.14
C ASP A 550 2.99 -0.93 -5.47
N ASP A 551 2.19 -1.98 -5.28
CA ASP A 551 0.81 -2.08 -5.73
C ASP A 551 0.65 -1.64 -7.20
N GLU A 552 -0.03 -0.52 -7.45
CA GLU A 552 -0.35 -0.02 -8.80
C GLU A 552 0.88 0.51 -9.53
N ARG A 553 1.91 0.88 -8.77
CA ARG A 553 3.09 1.55 -9.28
C ARG A 553 4.22 0.55 -9.46
N VAL A 554 4.76 0.50 -10.67
CA VAL A 554 5.99 -0.23 -10.97
C VAL A 554 7.08 0.77 -11.34
N THR A 555 8.24 0.67 -10.70
CA THR A 555 9.37 1.58 -10.91
C THR A 555 10.66 0.78 -11.11
N LYS A 556 11.57 1.32 -11.93
CA LYS A 556 12.92 0.78 -12.08
C LYS A 556 13.77 1.20 -10.88
N GLU A 557 14.49 0.26 -10.31
CA GLU A 557 15.33 0.50 -9.14
C GLU A 557 16.73 -0.11 -9.37
N ASP A 558 17.70 0.40 -8.62
CA ASP A 558 19.06 -0.16 -8.62
C ASP A 558 19.19 -1.33 -7.62
N MET A 559 20.30 -2.05 -7.72
CA MET A 559 20.59 -3.19 -6.84
C MET A 559 20.72 -2.78 -5.37
N LYS A 560 21.26 -1.59 -5.08
CA LYS A 560 21.45 -1.11 -3.71
C LYS A 560 20.10 -0.89 -3.02
N ARG A 561 19.12 -0.32 -3.73
CA ARG A 561 17.75 -0.12 -3.28
C ARG A 561 17.04 -1.44 -3.04
N ALA A 562 17.18 -2.40 -3.95
CA ALA A 562 16.50 -3.70 -3.86
C ALA A 562 17.13 -4.67 -2.85
N LEU A 563 18.43 -4.53 -2.56
CA LEU A 563 19.21 -5.45 -1.74
C LEU A 563 19.68 -4.80 -0.43
N ASP A 564 20.70 -3.94 -0.51
CA ASP A 564 21.42 -3.40 0.67
C ASP A 564 20.50 -2.61 1.61
N GLU A 565 19.59 -1.83 1.05
CA GLU A 565 18.65 -1.04 1.85
C GLU A 565 17.58 -1.90 2.53
N GLN A 566 17.40 -3.16 2.10
CA GLN A 566 16.39 -4.09 2.62
C GLN A 566 16.92 -5.04 3.69
N TYR A 567 18.20 -4.95 4.05
CA TYR A 567 18.80 -5.73 5.14
C TYR A 567 18.22 -5.38 6.52
N GLY A 568 17.62 -4.20 6.67
CA GLY A 568 17.21 -3.66 7.97
C GLY A 568 18.39 -3.03 8.72
N GLY A 569 18.29 -3.00 10.05
CA GLY A 569 19.26 -2.41 10.95
C GLY A 569 18.96 -0.95 11.32
N GLU A 570 19.95 -0.31 11.89
CA GLU A 570 19.91 1.10 12.25
C GLU A 570 20.64 1.93 11.19
N GLU A 571 20.05 3.07 10.83
CA GLU A 571 20.70 4.06 9.98
C GLU A 571 21.31 5.15 10.86
N GLU A 572 22.61 5.37 10.68
CA GLU A 572 23.34 6.45 11.34
C GLU A 572 23.35 7.67 10.43
N LEU A 573 22.76 8.77 10.89
CA LEU A 573 22.91 10.05 10.20
C LEU A 573 24.34 10.56 10.42
N PRO A 574 24.97 11.19 9.40
CA PRO A 574 26.26 11.84 9.56
C PRO A 574 26.25 12.82 10.75
N GLN A 575 27.29 12.77 11.59
CA GLN A 575 27.42 13.68 12.74
C GLN A 575 27.36 15.14 12.28
N ALA A 576 26.38 15.89 12.78
CA ALA A 576 26.25 17.32 12.49
C ALA A 576 27.42 18.16 13.06
N ASN A 577 28.23 17.64 13.99
CA ASN A 577 29.31 18.37 14.68
C ASN A 577 30.55 17.49 14.95
N PRO A 578 31.67 17.62 14.20
CA PRO A 578 32.91 16.85 14.38
C PRO A 578 33.74 17.18 15.65
N GLY A 579 33.14 17.77 16.69
CA GLY A 579 33.86 18.28 17.86
C GLY A 579 33.17 18.08 19.21
N PHE A 580 31.96 17.51 19.25
CA PHE A 580 31.28 17.12 20.48
C PHE A 580 31.12 15.60 20.50
N ASN A 581 31.58 14.98 21.59
CA ASN A 581 31.64 13.53 21.77
C ASN A 581 30.25 12.92 22.10
N ASN A 582 29.22 13.25 21.32
CA ASN A 582 27.90 12.64 21.43
C ASN A 582 27.79 11.45 20.47
N SER A 583 27.23 10.34 20.96
CA SER A 583 26.93 9.17 20.14
C SER A 583 26.04 9.55 18.95
N PRO A 584 26.29 9.02 17.73
CA PRO A 584 25.44 9.25 16.57
C PRO A 584 23.96 8.94 16.86
N PHE A 585 23.05 9.78 16.37
CA PHE A 585 21.61 9.48 16.44
C PHE A 585 21.32 8.32 15.48
N LYS A 586 20.95 7.17 16.05
CA LYS A 586 20.59 5.97 15.31
C LYS A 586 19.08 5.89 15.20
N PHE A 587 18.55 5.65 14.00
CA PHE A 587 17.14 5.36 13.82
C PHE A 587 16.98 4.00 13.18
N THR A 588 16.08 3.17 13.72
CA THR A 588 15.82 1.83 13.21
C THR A 588 15.09 1.92 11.87
N LYS A 589 15.57 1.18 10.86
CA LYS A 589 14.86 1.02 9.60
C LYS A 589 13.62 0.15 9.82
N TYR A 590 12.45 0.72 9.57
CA TYR A 590 11.17 0.01 9.65
C TYR A 590 10.79 -0.71 8.36
N SER A 591 11.58 -0.55 7.29
CA SER A 591 11.46 -1.30 6.04
C SER A 591 12.58 -2.32 5.92
N ASN A 592 12.21 -3.59 5.73
CA ASN A 592 13.14 -4.71 5.58
C ASN A 592 12.49 -5.89 4.89
N ALA A 593 13.33 -6.73 4.27
CA ALA A 593 12.90 -7.94 3.60
C ALA A 593 12.36 -8.96 4.60
N TYR A 594 11.20 -9.56 4.32
CA TYR A 594 10.62 -10.63 5.14
C TYR A 594 10.54 -11.96 4.38
N MET A 595 10.67 -11.95 3.05
CA MET A 595 10.71 -13.16 2.23
C MET A 595 11.62 -12.94 1.02
N LEU A 596 12.40 -13.96 0.68
CA LEU A 596 13.32 -13.97 -0.45
C LEU A 596 12.96 -15.13 -1.38
N VAL A 597 13.07 -14.90 -2.69
CA VAL A 597 12.90 -15.96 -3.69
C VAL A 597 14.15 -16.07 -4.53
N TYR A 598 14.65 -17.29 -4.63
CA TYR A 598 15.87 -17.66 -5.31
C TYR A 598 15.57 -18.70 -6.39
N ILE A 599 16.27 -18.63 -7.53
CA ILE A 599 16.13 -19.60 -8.62
C ILE A 599 17.47 -20.31 -8.82
N ARG A 600 17.46 -21.65 -8.90
CA ARG A 600 18.67 -22.44 -9.12
C ARG A 600 19.24 -22.15 -10.51
N GLU A 601 20.55 -21.91 -10.59
CA GLU A 601 21.19 -21.48 -11.83
C GLU A 601 21.07 -22.54 -12.96
N SER A 602 21.11 -23.83 -12.62
CA SER A 602 20.93 -24.93 -13.60
C SER A 602 19.51 -25.03 -14.16
N ASP A 603 18.51 -24.57 -13.40
CA ASP A 603 17.10 -24.62 -13.78
C ASP A 603 16.63 -23.31 -14.43
N LYS A 604 17.48 -22.29 -14.47
CA LYS A 604 17.17 -20.93 -14.91
C LYS A 604 16.47 -20.84 -16.26
N GLU A 605 16.98 -21.52 -17.28
CA GLU A 605 16.41 -21.51 -18.63
C GLU A 605 15.01 -22.13 -18.68
N LYS A 606 14.77 -23.15 -17.84
CA LYS A 606 13.47 -23.80 -17.72
C LYS A 606 12.47 -22.92 -16.98
N ILE A 607 12.90 -22.28 -15.89
CA ILE A 607 12.03 -21.46 -15.04
C ILE A 607 11.71 -20.10 -15.68
N ILE A 608 12.72 -19.41 -16.23
CA ILE A 608 12.59 -18.13 -16.93
C ILE A 608 12.33 -18.38 -18.43
N CYS A 609 11.34 -19.21 -18.72
CA CYS A 609 10.95 -19.53 -20.10
C CYS A 609 10.14 -18.39 -20.74
N ASN A 610 10.07 -18.38 -22.07
CA ASN A 610 9.14 -17.51 -22.79
C ASN A 610 7.69 -18.00 -22.59
N VAL A 611 6.76 -17.05 -22.41
CA VAL A 611 5.32 -17.31 -22.32
C VAL A 611 4.64 -16.44 -23.35
N ASP A 612 4.11 -17.09 -24.37
CA ASP A 612 3.53 -16.43 -25.53
C ASP A 612 2.01 -16.57 -25.51
N GLU A 613 1.36 -15.84 -26.41
CA GLU A 613 -0.09 -15.89 -26.57
C GLU A 613 -0.63 -17.31 -26.92
N LYS A 614 0.24 -18.16 -27.49
CA LYS A 614 -0.06 -19.56 -27.82
C LYS A 614 -0.20 -20.47 -26.60
N ASP A 615 0.37 -20.09 -25.47
CA ASP A 615 0.26 -20.83 -24.21
C ASP A 615 -1.10 -20.60 -23.53
N ILE A 616 -1.88 -19.64 -24.02
CA ILE A 616 -3.17 -19.22 -23.47
C ILE A 616 -4.29 -19.87 -24.29
N ALA A 617 -5.21 -20.56 -23.61
CA ALA A 617 -6.34 -21.21 -24.27
C ALA A 617 -7.20 -20.22 -25.07
N GLU A 618 -7.66 -20.63 -26.25
CA GLU A 618 -8.35 -19.74 -27.19
C GLU A 618 -9.65 -19.17 -26.62
N HIS A 619 -10.44 -19.97 -25.88
CA HIS A 619 -11.67 -19.51 -25.25
C HIS A 619 -11.41 -18.41 -24.21
N LEU A 620 -10.29 -18.49 -23.47
CA LEU A 620 -9.88 -17.45 -22.52
C LEU A 620 -9.48 -16.16 -23.23
N ARG A 621 -8.69 -16.27 -24.31
CA ARG A 621 -8.27 -15.11 -25.12
C ARG A 621 -9.48 -14.35 -25.66
N ILE A 622 -10.42 -15.06 -26.29
CA ILE A 622 -11.63 -14.47 -26.85
C ILE A 622 -12.45 -13.77 -25.77
N ARG A 623 -12.69 -14.46 -24.64
CA ARG A 623 -13.46 -13.92 -23.52
C ARG A 623 -12.82 -12.66 -22.94
N LEU A 624 -11.55 -12.72 -22.57
CA LEU A 624 -10.86 -11.63 -21.86
C LEU A 624 -10.59 -10.44 -22.77
N LYS A 625 -10.35 -10.67 -24.07
CA LYS A 625 -10.24 -9.60 -25.06
C LYS A 625 -11.58 -8.87 -25.23
N LYS A 626 -12.70 -9.60 -25.29
CA LYS A 626 -14.04 -9.00 -25.33
C LYS A 626 -14.34 -8.20 -24.06
N GLU A 627 -14.02 -8.74 -22.88
CA GLU A 627 -14.18 -8.02 -21.61
C GLU A 627 -13.35 -6.72 -21.57
N GLN A 628 -12.12 -6.75 -22.12
CA GLN A 628 -11.26 -5.58 -22.24
C GLN A 628 -11.84 -4.53 -23.20
N GLU A 629 -12.27 -4.93 -24.39
CA GLU A 629 -12.89 -4.04 -25.39
C GLU A 629 -14.16 -3.37 -24.85
N GLU A 630 -15.03 -4.13 -24.17
CA GLU A 630 -16.23 -3.60 -23.52
C GLU A 630 -15.88 -2.59 -22.41
N LYS A 631 -14.84 -2.87 -21.62
CA LYS A 631 -14.39 -1.97 -20.55
C LYS A 631 -13.81 -0.67 -21.13
N GLU A 632 -13.01 -0.77 -22.18
CA GLU A 632 -12.47 0.39 -22.89
C GLU A 632 -13.59 1.23 -23.52
N GLN A 633 -14.60 0.59 -24.09
CA GLN A 633 -15.77 1.26 -24.64
C GLN A 633 -16.55 2.00 -23.55
N LYS A 634 -16.85 1.34 -22.42
CA LYS A 634 -17.48 2.00 -21.26
C LYS A 634 -16.64 3.16 -20.72
N ARG A 635 -15.32 3.03 -20.68
CA ARG A 635 -14.40 4.10 -20.26
C ARG A 635 -14.47 5.29 -21.21
N LYS A 636 -14.50 5.05 -22.52
CA LYS A 636 -14.67 6.10 -23.55
C LYS A 636 -16.03 6.79 -23.40
N GLU A 637 -17.11 6.02 -23.21
CA GLU A 637 -18.45 6.55 -22.99
C GLU A 637 -18.54 7.39 -21.71
N LYS A 638 -17.91 6.96 -20.61
CA LYS A 638 -17.85 7.71 -19.35
C LYS A 638 -17.01 8.97 -19.49
N ALA A 639 -15.86 8.90 -20.17
CA ALA A 639 -15.02 10.06 -20.47
C ALA A 639 -15.77 11.08 -21.35
N GLU A 640 -16.50 10.61 -22.36
CA GLU A 640 -17.35 11.46 -23.19
C GLU A 640 -18.50 12.05 -22.36
N ALA A 641 -19.22 11.25 -21.59
CA ALA A 641 -20.31 11.72 -20.72
C ALA A 641 -19.83 12.78 -19.72
N HIS A 642 -18.60 12.66 -19.20
CA HIS A 642 -17.99 13.64 -18.31
C HIS A 642 -17.81 15.03 -18.96
N LEU A 643 -17.73 15.12 -20.30
CA LEU A 643 -17.65 16.40 -21.02
C LEU A 643 -19.00 17.11 -21.12
N TYR A 644 -20.11 16.42 -20.87
CA TYR A 644 -21.46 16.97 -20.97
C TYR A 644 -22.08 17.18 -19.58
N THR A 645 -23.03 18.10 -19.52
CA THR A 645 -23.92 18.32 -18.38
C THR A 645 -25.35 18.40 -18.88
N ILE A 646 -26.32 18.10 -18.00
CA ILE A 646 -27.73 18.19 -18.31
C ILE A 646 -28.28 19.43 -17.61
N ILE A 647 -28.73 20.41 -18.38
CA ILE A 647 -29.48 21.55 -17.86
C ILE A 647 -30.97 21.27 -17.99
N LYS A 648 -31.68 21.29 -16.87
CA LYS A 648 -33.14 21.16 -16.81
C LYS A 648 -33.75 22.56 -16.66
N VAL A 649 -34.65 22.94 -17.55
CA VAL A 649 -35.27 24.28 -17.58
C VAL A 649 -36.76 24.16 -17.34
N ALA A 650 -37.22 24.69 -16.20
CA ALA A 650 -38.63 24.86 -15.90
C ALA A 650 -39.13 26.22 -16.40
N ARG A 651 -40.33 26.25 -16.96
CA ARG A 651 -41.03 27.47 -17.38
C ARG A 651 -42.24 27.74 -16.49
N ASP A 652 -42.79 28.93 -16.59
CA ASP A 652 -44.02 29.32 -15.89
C ASP A 652 -45.17 28.35 -16.13
N GLU A 653 -45.28 27.78 -17.35
CA GLU A 653 -46.28 26.75 -17.65
C GLU A 653 -46.08 25.46 -16.85
N ASP A 654 -44.83 25.05 -16.63
CA ASP A 654 -44.50 23.84 -15.87
C ASP A 654 -44.84 24.04 -14.40
N LEU A 655 -44.53 25.22 -13.87
CA LEU A 655 -44.91 25.66 -12.52
C LEU A 655 -46.44 25.64 -12.36
N HIS A 656 -47.21 26.21 -13.29
CA HIS A 656 -48.67 26.24 -13.20
C HIS A 656 -49.32 24.85 -13.33
N LYS A 657 -48.71 23.92 -14.09
CA LYS A 657 -49.23 22.56 -14.28
C LYS A 657 -48.94 21.64 -13.10
N GLN A 658 -47.78 21.84 -12.45
CA GLN A 658 -47.25 20.90 -11.46
C GLN A 658 -47.46 21.38 -10.02
N ILE A 659 -47.49 22.70 -9.79
CA ILE A 659 -47.82 23.27 -8.48
C ILE A 659 -49.33 23.19 -8.28
N GLY A 660 -49.75 22.42 -7.27
CA GLY A 660 -51.14 22.40 -6.78
C GLY A 660 -51.82 21.04 -6.78
N LYS A 661 -51.13 19.93 -7.07
CA LYS A 661 -51.77 18.60 -7.02
C LYS A 661 -51.19 17.60 -6.03
N ASP A 662 -49.91 17.63 -5.68
CA ASP A 662 -49.38 16.83 -4.56
C ASP A 662 -48.13 17.48 -3.96
N ILE A 663 -47.97 17.32 -2.64
CA ILE A 663 -46.95 17.97 -1.81
C ILE A 663 -45.59 17.33 -2.09
N TYR A 664 -44.70 18.06 -2.76
CA TYR A 664 -43.25 17.80 -2.73
C TYR A 664 -42.52 19.09 -2.39
N PHE A 665 -41.35 18.95 -1.74
CA PHE A 665 -40.50 20.05 -1.28
C PHE A 665 -39.86 20.84 -2.46
N ASP A 666 -40.01 20.33 -3.69
CA ASP A 666 -39.51 20.94 -4.94
C ASP A 666 -40.65 21.60 -5.73
N LEU A 667 -40.38 22.80 -6.28
CA LEU A 667 -41.36 23.63 -7.01
C LEU A 667 -41.85 23.01 -8.33
N VAL A 668 -41.13 22.03 -8.89
CA VAL A 668 -41.48 21.27 -10.10
C VAL A 668 -40.86 19.88 -10.05
N ASP A 669 -41.52 18.89 -10.65
CA ASP A 669 -40.97 17.59 -10.98
C ASP A 669 -39.92 17.75 -12.10
N HIS A 670 -38.65 17.65 -11.70
CA HIS A 670 -37.52 17.85 -12.59
C HIS A 670 -37.38 16.78 -13.67
N ASP A 671 -38.10 15.65 -13.62
CA ASP A 671 -38.12 14.66 -14.70
C ASP A 671 -39.15 14.99 -15.78
N LYS A 672 -40.07 15.91 -15.49
CA LYS A 672 -41.11 16.38 -16.42
C LYS A 672 -40.78 17.70 -17.13
N VAL A 673 -39.68 18.36 -16.75
CA VAL A 673 -39.24 19.62 -17.37
C VAL A 673 -38.27 19.37 -18.52
N ARG A 674 -38.15 20.37 -19.41
CA ARG A 674 -37.32 20.25 -20.60
C ARG A 674 -35.84 20.15 -20.23
N SER A 675 -35.16 19.11 -20.73
CA SER A 675 -33.74 18.86 -20.48
C SER A 675 -32.89 19.13 -21.73
N PHE A 676 -31.69 19.67 -21.50
CA PHE A 676 -30.71 19.99 -22.52
C PHE A 676 -29.38 19.35 -22.15
N ARG A 677 -28.91 18.39 -22.95
CA ARG A 677 -27.54 17.88 -22.85
C ARG A 677 -26.61 18.85 -23.59
N ILE A 678 -25.70 19.49 -22.86
CA ILE A 678 -24.75 20.47 -23.40
C ILE A 678 -23.33 20.16 -22.96
N GLN A 679 -22.32 20.56 -23.72
CA GLN A 679 -20.93 20.43 -23.27
C GLN A 679 -20.67 21.40 -22.12
N LYS A 680 -19.94 20.96 -21.09
CA LYS A 680 -19.63 21.77 -19.89
C LYS A 680 -18.93 23.09 -20.22
N GLN A 681 -18.16 23.14 -21.31
CA GLN A 681 -17.46 24.34 -21.77
C GLN A 681 -18.31 25.25 -22.68
N THR A 682 -19.57 24.91 -22.96
CA THR A 682 -20.43 25.71 -23.85
C THR A 682 -20.67 27.10 -23.24
N PRO A 683 -20.33 28.21 -23.93
CA PRO A 683 -20.62 29.54 -23.43
C PRO A 683 -22.11 29.78 -23.23
N PHE A 684 -22.49 30.49 -22.16
CA PHE A 684 -23.90 30.75 -21.84
C PHE A 684 -24.68 31.41 -22.99
N ALA A 685 -24.05 32.30 -23.76
CA ALA A 685 -24.68 32.95 -24.91
C ALA A 685 -25.10 31.95 -26.01
N LEU A 686 -24.30 30.90 -26.23
CA LEU A 686 -24.62 29.82 -27.17
C LEU A 686 -25.73 28.92 -26.64
N PHE A 687 -25.72 28.64 -25.34
CA PHE A 687 -26.82 27.89 -24.69
C PHE A 687 -28.14 28.65 -24.76
N LYS A 688 -28.14 29.96 -24.47
CA LYS A 688 -29.35 30.81 -24.46
C LYS A 688 -30.09 30.83 -25.81
N ASN A 689 -29.39 30.61 -26.92
CA ASN A 689 -29.98 30.59 -28.26
C ASN A 689 -30.66 29.25 -28.62
N ARG A 690 -30.50 28.21 -27.79
CA ARG A 690 -31.19 26.91 -27.93
C ARG A 690 -32.46 26.88 -27.10
#